data_AF-T1IRW8-F1
#
_entry.id   AF-T1IRW8-F1
#
_cell.length_a   1.000
_cell.length_b   1.000
_cell.length_c   1.000
_cell.angle_alpha   90.00
_cell.angle_beta   90.00
_cell.angle_gamma   90.00
#
_symmetry.space_group_name_H-M   'P 1'
#
loop_
_entity.id
_entity.type
_entity.pdbx_description
1 polymer ?
#
loop_
_entity_poly.entity_id
_entity_poly.type
_entity_poly.pdbx_seq_one_letter_code
_entity_poly.pdbx_strand_id
1 'polypeptide(L)'
;MAQFEMDVDMQQDDDSSTDSSNSSDNDEELWQQIADLEKQVKIHQIEPIDAHRAPKSVDLWLEYVQFSIGQMGMADGILNVRNIFERAITAAGIHFVKGHVIWEAYREFENAVLSTLESSPDSDLSDTQQEEYQQQKNRITNLFKRQLGVPLIDMESTLDEYKSWLDAVDTALENTYQKAAAKLEKIKPFEDALLSAIPPRLIEYESYIDFELTANDPPRIQCLFERALAENCLNSDLWLKYIKYLETKLKINTISLPVLERSVRNCPWSVKLWQIYLRAMERYEQSHENIKEIVDRALKSGFTSAEEFQQVWLTFLDYLRRRIKWENEHSNELEELRTNFLKAQNHIIEYFAPILRYWARIEAYRCNNMAKSRELWQQVLSLGNNIHSAQLWLEYTSLERSRGDEKNLRNLYQKALQTVHDWPESIGEAWMSFESEQGTLYQWETAANKYDSRMKIIEAKRKKMETEAELVKKEKLVGKHQKSQLKRKMDKSKAVVDDDVEQHGETIEHDSSKDDFTIFLSNLAYNPDEDKIKEIFTDVGEVVQLRIVKDYKGRGKGFGYLQFKTKEAVTEALKKDREALNGRPMFVSRCEDKKKRGNSAENKLKFSTEVEKNKLFVRGLPFTTTKDELTEMFKVFGELTDVRIVTYRNGHSKGLAYVDYQNEKSAAEAVQKLDGFKMNDKEISVAISAPPKRQTGGRGDSKPFLGGGRVDTATGRGRGRTQVSLLPRALQRAKIETTTTEDDKMNGSQNGTSASGSQKSNADFREMLLKK
;
A
#
# COMPACT_ATOMS: atom_id res chain seq x y z
N MET A 1 22.71 -39.95 -22.44
CA MET A 1 24.08 -40.47 -22.63
C MET A 1 25.03 -39.45 -21.99
N ALA A 2 25.88 -39.79 -21.03
CA ALA A 2 25.91 -40.98 -20.19
C ALA A 2 26.72 -40.64 -18.92
N GLN A 3 26.29 -41.17 -17.76
CA GLN A 3 27.15 -41.68 -16.67
C GLN A 3 28.06 -40.69 -15.90
N PHE A 4 28.43 -40.91 -14.63
CA PHE A 4 28.31 -42.12 -13.79
C PHE A 4 28.12 -41.75 -12.30
N GLU A 5 27.29 -42.54 -11.63
CA GLU A 5 27.39 -42.94 -10.22
C GLU A 5 28.49 -44.04 -10.08
N MET A 6 28.90 -44.57 -8.94
CA MET A 6 28.40 -44.50 -7.56
C MET A 6 29.58 -44.78 -6.59
N ASP A 7 29.23 -45.07 -5.34
CA ASP A 7 29.85 -46.04 -4.43
C ASP A 7 30.66 -45.57 -3.21
N VAL A 8 30.38 -46.33 -2.16
CA VAL A 8 30.76 -46.24 -0.75
C VAL A 8 31.27 -47.65 -0.42
N ASP A 9 32.41 -47.82 0.26
CA ASP A 9 32.42 -48.42 1.61
C ASP A 9 33.80 -48.47 2.31
N MET A 10 33.73 -48.92 3.57
CA MET A 10 34.68 -48.88 4.68
C MET A 10 36.01 -49.68 4.60
N GLN A 11 37.01 -49.11 5.28
CA GLN A 11 37.99 -49.72 6.23
C GLN A 11 38.90 -50.89 5.80
N GLN A 12 40.22 -50.70 5.99
CA GLN A 12 41.02 -51.48 6.95
C GLN A 12 42.35 -50.79 7.33
N ASP A 13 42.90 -51.17 8.48
CA ASP A 13 44.02 -50.51 9.19
C ASP A 13 45.41 -50.91 8.66
N ASP A 14 46.42 -50.04 8.79
CA ASP A 14 47.57 -50.25 9.70
C ASP A 14 48.70 -49.19 9.58
N ASP A 15 49.17 -48.77 10.76
CA ASP A 15 50.50 -48.29 11.17
C ASP A 15 51.37 -47.24 10.41
N SER A 16 51.77 -46.25 11.22
CA SER A 16 53.15 -45.71 11.39
C SER A 16 53.57 -44.34 10.84
N SER A 17 54.31 -43.63 11.70
CA SER A 17 55.15 -42.43 11.48
C SER A 17 54.48 -41.08 11.15
N THR A 18 54.41 -40.25 12.21
CA THR A 18 54.85 -38.84 12.23
C THR A 18 54.71 -37.99 10.96
N ASP A 19 53.81 -37.00 10.99
CA ASP A 19 54.30 -35.61 11.07
C ASP A 19 53.29 -34.66 11.73
N SER A 20 53.79 -33.76 12.58
CA SER A 20 53.00 -32.80 13.34
C SER A 20 53.16 -31.39 12.77
N SER A 21 52.48 -31.11 11.66
CA SER A 21 52.75 -29.91 10.86
C SER A 21 51.52 -29.32 10.14
N ASN A 22 50.29 -29.61 10.60
CA ASN A 22 49.06 -29.18 9.92
C ASN A 22 47.97 -28.56 10.84
N SER A 23 48.37 -27.97 11.98
CA SER A 23 47.46 -27.12 12.79
C SER A 23 47.74 -25.62 12.67
N SER A 24 48.88 -25.23 12.10
CA SER A 24 49.17 -23.83 11.75
C SER A 24 48.25 -23.31 10.67
N ASP A 25 48.03 -24.09 9.61
CA ASP A 25 47.44 -23.61 8.37
C ASP A 25 45.93 -23.41 8.48
N ASN A 26 45.25 -24.24 9.28
CA ASN A 26 43.83 -24.04 9.63
C ASN A 26 43.64 -22.83 10.56
N ASP A 27 44.56 -22.60 11.51
CA ASP A 27 44.51 -21.40 12.35
C ASP A 27 44.84 -20.15 11.52
N GLU A 28 45.80 -20.22 10.59
CA GLU A 28 46.14 -19.10 9.70
C GLU A 28 45.01 -18.81 8.71
N GLU A 29 44.32 -19.82 8.17
CA GLU A 29 43.10 -19.62 7.37
C GLU A 29 41.94 -19.07 8.22
N LEU A 30 41.77 -19.50 9.47
CA LEU A 30 40.78 -18.96 10.39
C LEU A 30 41.10 -17.51 10.79
N TRP A 31 42.37 -17.18 11.02
CA TRP A 31 42.84 -15.81 11.25
C TRP A 31 42.73 -14.95 10.00
N GLN A 32 42.90 -15.52 8.80
CA GLN A 32 42.67 -14.83 7.54
C GLN A 32 41.18 -14.58 7.28
N GLN A 33 40.32 -15.54 7.61
CA GLN A 33 38.86 -15.37 7.59
C GLN A 33 38.39 -14.38 8.66
N ILE A 34 38.99 -14.38 9.85
CA ILE A 34 38.73 -13.37 10.90
C ILE A 34 39.29 -12.01 10.48
N ALA A 35 40.43 -11.93 9.78
CA ALA A 35 40.98 -10.68 9.26
C ALA A 35 40.17 -10.14 8.07
N ASP A 36 39.60 -11.00 7.23
CA ASP A 36 38.71 -10.61 6.13
C ASP A 36 37.29 -10.31 6.63
N LEU A 37 36.79 -10.98 7.67
CA LEU A 37 35.61 -10.57 8.42
C LEU A 37 35.88 -9.25 9.16
N GLU A 38 37.05 -9.04 9.76
CA GLU A 38 37.43 -7.76 10.34
C GLU A 38 37.63 -6.67 9.27
N LYS A 39 38.03 -6.98 8.04
CA LYS A 39 37.95 -6.02 6.92
C LYS A 39 36.50 -5.71 6.56
N GLN A 40 35.63 -6.72 6.47
CA GLN A 40 34.20 -6.53 6.18
C GLN A 40 33.46 -5.76 7.30
N VAL A 41 33.92 -5.89 8.55
CA VAL A 41 33.31 -5.29 9.76
C VAL A 41 33.96 -3.94 10.13
N LYS A 42 35.27 -3.74 9.94
CA LYS A 42 35.94 -2.43 10.16
C LYS A 42 35.81 -1.48 8.97
N ILE A 43 35.44 -1.98 7.78
CA ILE A 43 35.35 -1.19 6.54
C ILE A 43 33.98 -1.37 5.85
N HIS A 44 32.91 -1.54 6.64
CA HIS A 44 31.72 -0.72 6.36
C HIS A 44 32.06 0.72 6.76
N GLN A 45 32.86 1.37 5.91
CA GLN A 45 33.06 2.80 5.96
C GLN A 45 31.68 3.47 6.00
N ILE A 46 31.58 4.56 6.77
CA ILE A 46 30.70 5.65 6.39
C ILE A 46 31.33 6.26 5.12
N GLU A 47 31.13 5.56 4.00
CA GLU A 47 31.49 6.06 2.68
C GLU A 47 30.73 7.36 2.43
N PRO A 48 31.16 8.17 1.45
CA PRO A 48 30.42 9.36 1.03
C PRO A 48 28.93 9.10 0.73
N ILE A 49 28.54 7.84 0.47
CA ILE A 49 27.19 7.36 0.18
C ILE A 49 26.11 7.93 1.11
N ASP A 50 26.26 7.90 2.44
CA ASP A 50 25.17 8.33 3.32
C ASP A 50 25.04 9.87 3.40
N ALA A 51 26.15 10.60 3.26
CA ALA A 51 26.13 12.05 3.03
C ALA A 51 25.55 12.42 1.65
N HIS A 52 25.58 11.53 0.65
CA HIS A 52 24.86 11.72 -0.62
C HIS A 52 23.37 11.34 -0.53
N ARG A 53 23.00 10.40 0.35
CA ARG A 53 21.61 9.96 0.56
C ARG A 53 20.80 10.90 1.45
N ALA A 54 21.44 11.56 2.43
CA ALA A 54 20.83 12.53 3.34
C ALA A 54 21.54 13.90 3.28
N PRO A 55 21.63 14.54 2.09
CA PRO A 55 22.57 15.64 1.85
C PRO A 55 22.38 16.89 2.72
N LYS A 56 21.25 17.05 3.41
CA LYS A 56 20.94 18.29 4.17
C LYS A 56 20.85 18.09 5.68
N SER A 57 21.24 16.92 6.19
CA SER A 57 21.38 16.70 7.63
C SER A 57 22.65 17.37 8.15
N VAL A 58 22.49 18.50 8.85
CA VAL A 58 23.63 19.22 9.45
C VAL A 58 24.39 18.33 10.44
N ASP A 59 23.67 17.56 11.26
CA ASP A 59 24.27 16.75 12.31
C ASP A 59 25.17 15.65 11.72
N LEU A 60 24.73 14.98 10.65
CA LEU A 60 25.56 13.98 9.94
C LEU A 60 26.79 14.58 9.27
N TRP A 61 26.70 15.80 8.74
CA TRP A 61 27.86 16.50 8.17
C TRP A 61 28.88 16.86 9.25
N LEU A 62 28.45 17.26 10.44
CA LEU A 62 29.35 17.55 11.57
C LEU A 62 30.08 16.30 12.05
N GLU A 63 29.39 15.17 12.21
CA GLU A 63 30.02 13.88 12.57
C GLU A 63 31.05 13.43 11.50
N TYR A 64 30.70 13.54 10.20
CA TYR A 64 31.61 13.18 9.11
C TYR A 64 32.84 14.10 9.04
N VAL A 65 32.66 15.40 9.29
CA VAL A 65 33.74 16.38 9.45
C VAL A 65 34.65 15.99 10.63
N GLN A 66 34.08 15.73 11.82
CA GLN A 66 34.85 15.35 13.01
C GLN A 66 35.69 14.08 12.78
N PHE A 67 35.09 13.06 12.14
CA PHE A 67 35.79 11.85 11.72
C PHE A 67 36.95 12.17 10.76
N SER A 68 36.75 13.07 9.79
CA SER A 68 37.81 13.47 8.85
C SER A 68 38.98 14.21 9.54
N ILE A 69 38.69 15.03 10.56
CA ILE A 69 39.73 15.73 11.36
C ILE A 69 40.59 14.71 12.12
N GLY A 70 40.00 13.60 12.60
CA GLY A 70 40.76 12.49 13.19
C GLY A 70 41.77 11.82 12.24
N GLN A 71 41.61 12.01 10.93
CA GLN A 71 42.49 11.46 9.87
C GLN A 71 43.50 12.47 9.31
N MET A 72 43.55 13.70 9.85
CA MET A 72 44.36 14.81 9.32
C MET A 72 45.87 14.52 9.26
N GLY A 73 46.37 13.56 10.04
CA GLY A 73 47.79 13.15 10.04
C GLY A 73 48.25 12.32 8.83
N MET A 74 47.35 11.98 7.90
CA MET A 74 47.71 11.37 6.61
C MET A 74 48.16 12.42 5.59
N ALA A 75 48.85 11.98 4.52
CA ALA A 75 49.20 12.84 3.39
C ALA A 75 47.95 13.55 2.83
N ASP A 76 48.07 14.85 2.54
CA ASP A 76 46.99 15.76 2.13
C ASP A 76 45.76 15.80 3.07
N GLY A 77 45.87 15.33 4.32
CA GLY A 77 44.76 15.26 5.27
C GLY A 77 44.04 16.60 5.49
N ILE A 78 44.79 17.71 5.61
CA ILE A 78 44.24 19.07 5.74
C ILE A 78 43.40 19.46 4.51
N LEU A 79 43.85 19.12 3.29
CA LEU A 79 43.12 19.42 2.06
C LEU A 79 41.84 18.58 1.94
N ASN A 80 41.89 17.32 2.37
CA ASN A 80 40.71 16.45 2.40
C ASN A 80 39.64 16.98 3.37
N VAL A 81 40.03 17.36 4.60
CA VAL A 81 39.12 17.97 5.59
C VAL A 81 38.47 19.24 5.05
N ARG A 82 39.25 20.14 4.42
CA ARG A 82 38.73 21.35 3.74
C ARG A 82 37.70 21.03 2.65
N ASN A 83 37.99 20.04 1.80
CA ASN A 83 37.06 19.59 0.75
C ASN A 83 35.75 19.02 1.33
N ILE A 84 35.80 18.36 2.48
CA ILE A 84 34.61 17.86 3.19
C ILE A 84 33.79 19.02 3.78
N PHE A 85 34.43 20.02 4.40
CA PHE A 85 33.76 21.24 4.87
C PHE A 85 33.07 22.02 3.74
N GLU A 86 33.72 22.19 2.59
CA GLU A 86 33.12 22.87 1.44
C GLU A 86 31.88 22.13 0.89
N ARG A 87 31.90 20.79 0.90
CA ARG A 87 30.74 19.95 0.58
C ARG A 87 29.62 20.12 1.61
N ALA A 88 29.95 20.12 2.91
CA ALA A 88 29.00 20.36 3.99
C ALA A 88 28.32 21.74 3.90
N ILE A 89 29.09 22.80 3.63
CA ILE A 89 28.57 24.16 3.40
C ILE A 89 27.65 24.20 2.18
N THR A 90 28.06 23.60 1.07
CA THR A 90 27.26 23.57 -0.16
C THR A 90 25.92 22.87 0.04
N ALA A 91 25.90 21.80 0.84
CA ALA A 91 24.71 20.96 1.01
C ALA A 91 23.79 21.43 2.15
N ALA A 92 24.34 21.94 3.26
CA ALA A 92 23.60 22.28 4.48
C ALA A 92 23.98 23.63 5.13
N GLY A 93 25.02 24.33 4.66
CA GLY A 93 25.47 25.63 5.21
C GLY A 93 24.49 26.79 5.05
N ILE A 94 23.45 26.65 4.22
CA ILE A 94 22.32 27.59 4.09
C ILE A 94 21.12 27.25 4.99
N HIS A 95 21.22 26.22 5.83
CA HIS A 95 20.14 25.84 6.74
C HIS A 95 19.94 26.94 7.80
N PHE A 96 18.80 27.63 7.78
CA PHE A 96 18.50 28.78 8.67
C PHE A 96 18.88 28.57 10.15
N VAL A 97 18.33 27.53 10.80
CA VAL A 97 18.57 27.28 12.23
C VAL A 97 19.96 26.71 12.49
N LYS A 98 20.30 25.55 11.92
CA LYS A 98 21.52 24.78 12.25
C LYS A 98 22.77 25.10 11.41
N GLY A 99 22.64 25.82 10.31
CA GLY A 99 23.73 26.01 9.33
C GLY A 99 24.95 26.72 9.91
N HIS A 100 24.76 27.65 10.86
CA HIS A 100 25.85 28.36 11.55
C HIS A 100 26.88 27.41 12.18
N VAL A 101 26.44 26.27 12.72
CA VAL A 101 27.31 25.29 13.38
C VAL A 101 28.36 24.70 12.42
N ILE A 102 28.03 24.51 11.13
CA ILE A 102 28.99 24.04 10.12
C ILE A 102 30.03 25.14 9.83
N TRP A 103 29.60 26.40 9.73
CA TRP A 103 30.50 27.53 9.51
C TRP A 103 31.41 27.77 10.72
N GLU A 104 30.89 27.61 11.93
CA GLU A 104 31.66 27.71 13.19
C GLU A 104 32.69 26.60 13.28
N ALA A 105 32.29 25.34 13.08
CA ALA A 105 33.22 24.21 13.04
C ALA A 105 34.34 24.41 12.01
N TYR A 106 34.05 25.00 10.84
CA TYR A 106 35.08 25.27 9.84
C TYR A 106 36.00 26.43 10.23
N ARG A 107 35.46 27.50 10.85
CA ARG A 107 36.30 28.59 11.40
C ARG A 107 37.18 28.09 12.54
N GLU A 108 36.66 27.29 13.47
CA GLU A 108 37.43 26.67 14.54
C GLU A 108 38.57 25.81 13.98
N PHE A 109 38.31 25.00 12.95
CA PHE A 109 39.33 24.21 12.26
C PHE A 109 40.42 25.10 11.62
N GLU A 110 40.05 26.12 10.84
CA GLU A 110 41.05 26.98 10.19
C GLU A 110 41.83 27.86 11.19
N ASN A 111 41.20 28.28 12.30
CA ASN A 111 41.88 28.92 13.43
C ASN A 111 42.85 27.97 14.14
N ALA A 112 42.51 26.68 14.28
CA ALA A 112 43.41 25.66 14.81
C ALA A 112 44.67 25.54 13.95
N VAL A 113 44.50 25.46 12.62
CA VAL A 113 45.61 25.45 11.66
C VAL A 113 46.44 26.73 11.76
N LEU A 114 45.81 27.91 11.86
CA LEU A 114 46.54 29.18 12.06
C LEU A 114 47.43 29.14 13.32
N SER A 115 46.90 28.66 14.46
CA SER A 115 47.66 28.58 15.71
C SER A 115 48.87 27.64 15.65
N THR A 116 48.88 26.65 14.75
CA THR A 116 50.09 25.82 14.52
C THR A 116 51.21 26.57 13.81
N LEU A 117 50.87 27.53 12.94
CA LEU A 117 51.83 28.37 12.22
C LEU A 117 52.44 29.45 13.13
N GLU A 118 51.72 29.90 14.17
CA GLU A 118 52.18 30.89 15.14
C GLU A 118 53.24 30.36 16.13
N SER A 119 53.45 29.03 16.17
CA SER A 119 54.16 28.38 17.28
C SER A 119 55.71 28.34 17.19
N SER A 120 56.34 29.28 16.47
CA SER A 120 57.81 29.51 16.52
C SER A 120 58.14 30.86 17.21
N PRO A 121 58.50 30.88 18.51
CA PRO A 121 58.67 32.13 19.26
C PRO A 121 60.00 32.87 19.05
N ASP A 122 60.99 32.26 18.39
CA ASP A 122 62.40 32.70 18.43
C ASP A 122 63.12 32.62 17.05
N SER A 123 62.37 32.76 15.96
CA SER A 123 62.94 32.82 14.60
C SER A 123 62.22 33.87 13.76
N ASP A 124 62.98 34.72 13.06
CA ASP A 124 62.46 35.47 11.93
C ASP A 124 61.79 34.49 10.96
N LEU A 125 60.45 34.54 10.86
CA LEU A 125 59.67 33.70 9.96
C LEU A 125 60.21 33.90 8.54
N SER A 126 60.55 32.81 7.84
CA SER A 126 60.98 32.93 6.45
C SER A 126 59.86 33.54 5.59
N ASP A 127 60.21 34.21 4.50
CA ASP A 127 59.21 34.84 3.61
C ASP A 127 58.08 33.88 3.24
N THR A 128 58.41 32.59 3.00
CA THR A 128 57.45 31.51 2.76
C THR A 128 56.50 31.22 3.93
N GLN A 129 56.98 31.24 5.17
CA GLN A 129 56.14 31.04 6.36
C GLN A 129 55.25 32.26 6.63
N GLN A 130 55.73 33.47 6.35
CA GLN A 130 54.91 34.67 6.40
C GLN A 130 53.81 34.65 5.32
N GLU A 131 54.14 34.21 4.10
CA GLU A 131 53.15 34.00 3.03
C GLU A 131 52.10 32.95 3.42
N GLU A 132 52.49 31.80 3.95
CA GLU A 132 51.57 30.76 4.43
C GLU A 132 50.65 31.27 5.55
N TYR A 133 51.20 32.02 6.52
CA TYR A 133 50.42 32.65 7.59
C TYR A 133 49.41 33.65 7.04
N GLN A 134 49.80 34.53 6.11
CA GLN A 134 48.89 35.48 5.48
C GLN A 134 47.84 34.79 4.59
N GLN A 135 48.19 33.71 3.89
CA GLN A 135 47.23 32.89 3.15
C GLN A 135 46.20 32.26 4.11
N GLN A 136 46.64 31.76 5.26
CA GLN A 136 45.77 31.17 6.28
C GLN A 136 44.85 32.22 6.92
N LYS A 137 45.38 33.39 7.29
CA LYS A 137 44.59 34.55 7.74
C LYS A 137 43.52 34.90 6.69
N ASN A 138 43.90 35.03 5.42
CA ASN A 138 42.96 35.33 4.32
C ASN A 138 41.87 34.26 4.12
N ARG A 139 42.13 32.97 4.37
CA ARG A 139 41.10 31.92 4.33
C ARG A 139 40.02 32.16 5.38
N ILE A 140 40.42 32.45 6.62
CA ILE A 140 39.50 32.76 7.73
C ILE A 140 38.68 34.02 7.41
N THR A 141 39.32 35.09 6.91
CA THR A 141 38.62 36.30 6.42
C THR A 141 37.52 35.94 5.42
N ASN A 142 37.83 35.10 4.44
CA ASN A 142 36.91 34.72 3.38
C ASN A 142 35.76 33.83 3.90
N LEU A 143 35.99 32.99 4.91
CA LEU A 143 34.91 32.22 5.55
C LEU A 143 33.91 33.13 6.26
N PHE A 144 34.38 34.11 7.05
CA PHE A 144 33.50 35.11 7.66
C PHE A 144 32.70 35.90 6.62
N LYS A 145 33.36 36.43 5.58
CA LYS A 145 32.69 37.17 4.50
C LYS A 145 31.62 36.33 3.79
N ARG A 146 31.88 35.03 3.57
CA ARG A 146 30.92 34.10 2.98
C ARG A 146 29.72 33.84 3.90
N GLN A 147 29.96 33.53 5.18
CA GLN A 147 28.89 33.27 6.16
C GLN A 147 27.97 34.48 6.34
N LEU A 148 28.54 35.69 6.48
CA LEU A 148 27.79 36.93 6.68
C LEU A 148 26.92 37.34 5.47
N GLY A 149 27.14 36.71 4.30
CA GLY A 149 26.24 36.81 3.15
C GLY A 149 25.05 35.83 3.16
N VAL A 150 24.97 34.92 4.13
CA VAL A 150 23.90 33.93 4.28
C VAL A 150 22.95 34.35 5.40
N PRO A 151 21.62 34.34 5.20
CA PRO A 151 20.65 34.63 6.25
C PRO A 151 20.55 33.45 7.23
N LEU A 152 21.37 33.50 8.28
CA LEU A 152 21.41 32.53 9.39
C LEU A 152 20.93 33.18 10.68
N ILE A 153 20.41 32.36 11.61
CA ILE A 153 20.10 32.82 12.97
C ILE A 153 21.35 33.39 13.66
N ASP A 154 21.16 34.39 14.52
CA ASP A 154 22.19 35.06 15.32
C ASP A 154 23.42 35.62 14.55
N MET A 155 23.27 35.89 13.25
CA MET A 155 24.35 36.44 12.38
C MET A 155 24.93 37.80 12.85
N GLU A 156 24.23 38.53 13.72
CA GLU A 156 24.75 39.70 14.45
C GLU A 156 25.98 39.34 15.31
N SER A 157 25.94 38.22 16.02
CA SER A 157 27.05 37.75 16.85
C SER A 157 28.27 37.37 16.00
N THR A 158 28.05 36.78 14.81
CA THR A 158 29.13 36.48 13.85
C THR A 158 29.75 37.77 13.28
N LEU A 159 28.95 38.83 13.10
CA LEU A 159 29.46 40.12 12.62
C LEU A 159 30.34 40.77 13.70
N ASP A 160 29.96 40.70 14.97
CA ASP A 160 30.75 41.26 16.07
C ASP A 160 32.04 40.45 16.34
N GLU A 161 31.98 39.11 16.23
CA GLU A 161 33.18 38.25 16.17
C GLU A 161 34.13 38.71 15.05
N TYR A 162 33.61 38.90 13.83
CA TYR A 162 34.42 39.32 12.69
C TYR A 162 34.99 40.75 12.84
N LYS A 163 34.24 41.69 13.42
CA LYS A 163 34.74 43.04 13.74
C LYS A 163 35.91 42.99 14.73
N SER A 164 35.87 42.08 15.72
CA SER A 164 36.96 41.90 16.68
C SER A 164 38.23 41.30 16.07
N TRP A 165 38.11 40.66 14.91
CA TRP A 165 39.18 40.00 14.17
C TRP A 165 39.78 40.90 13.07
N LEU A 166 39.09 41.98 12.68
CA LEU A 166 39.48 42.88 11.59
C LEU A 166 40.41 44.02 12.05
N ASP A 167 41.49 44.22 11.31
CA ASP A 167 42.36 45.40 11.43
C ASP A 167 41.73 46.68 10.79
N ALA A 168 40.77 46.52 9.86
CA ALA A 168 40.09 47.62 9.17
C ALA A 168 38.68 47.23 8.63
N VAL A 169 37.76 48.19 8.52
CA VAL A 169 36.35 47.95 8.13
C VAL A 169 36.16 47.78 6.62
N ASP A 170 35.51 46.69 6.21
CA ASP A 170 35.14 46.41 4.81
C ASP A 170 33.71 46.90 4.49
N THR A 171 33.60 47.96 3.67
CA THR A 171 32.32 48.55 3.26
C THR A 171 31.54 47.74 2.21
N ALA A 172 32.19 46.83 1.47
CA ALA A 172 31.52 45.93 0.54
C ALA A 172 30.83 44.77 1.27
N LEU A 173 31.42 44.32 2.38
CA LEU A 173 30.80 43.34 3.27
C LEU A 173 29.53 43.88 3.92
N GLU A 174 29.54 45.11 4.45
CA GLU A 174 28.37 45.72 5.10
C GLU A 174 27.13 45.69 4.19
N ASN A 175 27.28 46.07 2.92
CA ASN A 175 26.21 45.98 1.91
C ASN A 175 25.69 44.55 1.65
N THR A 176 26.54 43.54 1.87
CA THR A 176 26.20 42.13 1.69
C THR A 176 25.47 41.59 2.93
N TYR A 177 25.98 41.94 4.12
CA TYR A 177 25.36 41.67 5.41
C TYR A 177 23.95 42.27 5.52
N GLN A 178 23.79 43.55 5.19
CA GLN A 178 22.49 44.25 5.20
C GLN A 178 21.43 43.53 4.32
N LYS A 179 21.83 43.01 3.15
CA LYS A 179 20.94 42.22 2.27
C LYS A 179 20.58 40.86 2.87
N ALA A 180 21.51 40.20 3.56
CA ALA A 180 21.26 38.93 4.23
C ALA A 180 20.36 39.13 5.47
N ALA A 181 20.62 40.13 6.31
CA ALA A 181 19.77 40.51 7.44
C ALA A 181 18.34 40.90 6.98
N ALA A 182 18.20 41.69 5.91
CA ALA A 182 16.88 42.03 5.36
C ALA A 182 16.13 40.83 4.74
N LYS A 183 16.84 39.76 4.34
CA LYS A 183 16.20 38.46 4.04
C LYS A 183 15.79 37.74 5.33
N LEU A 184 16.67 37.71 6.34
CA LEU A 184 16.45 37.08 7.64
C LEU A 184 15.14 37.55 8.29
N GLU A 185 14.90 38.87 8.35
CA GLU A 185 13.68 39.46 8.92
C GLU A 185 12.38 38.97 8.26
N LYS A 186 12.40 38.71 6.93
CA LYS A 186 11.23 38.18 6.22
C LYS A 186 10.97 36.71 6.50
N ILE A 187 12.01 35.99 6.95
CA ILE A 187 11.99 34.55 7.21
C ILE A 187 11.59 34.25 8.66
N LYS A 188 12.04 35.08 9.61
CA LYS A 188 11.79 34.93 11.06
C LYS A 188 10.35 34.49 11.40
N PRO A 189 9.27 35.12 10.89
CA PRO A 189 7.90 34.72 11.23
C PRO A 189 7.53 33.27 10.90
N PHE A 190 8.11 32.69 9.85
CA PHE A 190 7.86 31.30 9.45
C PHE A 190 8.66 30.31 10.32
N GLU A 191 9.87 30.68 10.72
CA GLU A 191 10.72 29.86 11.59
C GLU A 191 10.22 29.90 13.04
N ASP A 192 9.72 31.05 13.51
CA ASP A 192 9.04 31.20 14.80
C ASP A 192 7.74 30.38 14.85
N ALA A 193 6.98 30.33 13.75
CA ALA A 193 5.81 29.46 13.61
C ALA A 193 6.21 27.97 13.68
N LEU A 194 7.25 27.55 12.96
CA LEU A 194 7.80 26.18 13.03
C LEU A 194 8.32 25.83 14.43
N LEU A 195 8.89 26.78 15.17
CA LEU A 195 9.34 26.57 16.54
C LEU A 195 8.18 26.45 17.54
N SER A 196 7.08 27.17 17.29
CA SER A 196 5.88 27.20 18.14
C SER A 196 4.94 26.00 17.89
N ALA A 197 4.99 25.40 16.70
CA ALA A 197 4.13 24.29 16.30
C ALA A 197 4.59 22.93 16.86
N ILE A 198 3.63 22.05 17.12
CA ILE A 198 3.87 20.68 17.60
C ILE A 198 4.03 19.75 16.39
N PRO A 199 5.02 18.83 16.36
CA PRO A 199 5.16 17.84 15.29
C PRO A 199 3.93 16.93 15.12
N PRO A 200 3.54 16.56 13.88
CA PRO A 200 4.18 16.90 12.60
C PRO A 200 3.77 18.30 12.07
N ARG A 201 4.76 19.14 11.76
CA ARG A 201 4.59 20.58 11.43
C ARG A 201 4.27 20.86 9.96
N LEU A 202 3.41 20.03 9.36
CA LEU A 202 3.21 20.03 7.90
C LEU A 202 2.63 21.35 7.39
N ILE A 203 1.65 21.92 8.10
CA ILE A 203 0.92 23.13 7.66
C ILE A 203 1.84 24.35 7.65
N GLU A 204 2.67 24.47 8.68
CA GLU A 204 3.67 25.53 8.83
C GLU A 204 4.70 25.44 7.70
N TYR A 205 5.23 24.23 7.45
CA TYR A 205 6.12 23.97 6.32
C TYR A 205 5.48 24.29 4.97
N GLU A 206 4.21 23.93 4.74
CA GLU A 206 3.53 24.21 3.47
C GLU A 206 3.41 25.72 3.21
N SER A 207 3.02 26.51 4.22
CA SER A 207 2.91 27.97 4.09
C SER A 207 4.27 28.63 3.77
N TYR A 208 5.33 28.14 4.40
CA TYR A 208 6.70 28.64 4.21
C TYR A 208 7.26 28.19 2.85
N ILE A 209 6.96 26.97 2.40
CA ILE A 209 7.28 26.49 1.05
C ILE A 209 6.62 27.37 -0.01
N ASP A 210 5.35 27.73 0.17
CA ASP A 210 4.64 28.59 -0.79
C ASP A 210 5.22 30.02 -0.79
N PHE A 211 5.66 30.55 0.35
CA PHE A 211 6.43 31.79 0.41
C PHE A 211 7.75 31.70 -0.39
N GLU A 212 8.61 30.71 -0.13
CA GLU A 212 9.89 30.56 -0.84
C GLU A 212 9.71 30.30 -2.34
N LEU A 213 8.64 29.60 -2.75
CA LEU A 213 8.29 29.39 -4.15
C LEU A 213 7.97 30.71 -4.87
N THR A 214 7.46 31.74 -4.18
CA THR A 214 7.32 33.09 -4.76
C THR A 214 8.65 33.84 -4.87
N ALA A 215 9.59 33.61 -3.94
CA ALA A 215 10.93 34.20 -3.97
C ALA A 215 11.82 33.60 -5.07
N ASN A 216 11.54 32.35 -5.48
CA ASN A 216 12.20 31.64 -6.59
C ASN A 216 13.74 31.53 -6.43
N ASP A 217 14.20 31.27 -5.21
CA ASP A 217 15.61 31.04 -4.85
C ASP A 217 15.89 29.52 -4.75
N PRO A 218 16.50 28.86 -5.77
CA PRO A 218 16.49 27.40 -5.85
C PRO A 218 17.22 26.65 -4.74
N PRO A 219 18.40 27.09 -4.24
CA PRO A 219 19.02 26.49 -3.06
C PRO A 219 18.12 26.56 -1.82
N ARG A 220 17.45 27.70 -1.58
CA ARG A 220 16.55 27.88 -0.43
C ARG A 220 15.32 26.98 -0.52
N ILE A 221 14.63 26.99 -1.66
CA ILE A 221 13.44 26.15 -1.90
C ILE A 221 13.79 24.67 -1.69
N GLN A 222 14.89 24.19 -2.27
CA GLN A 222 15.34 22.82 -2.05
C GLN A 222 15.78 22.57 -0.60
N CYS A 223 16.33 23.55 0.13
CA CYS A 223 16.68 23.36 1.54
C CYS A 223 15.41 23.17 2.39
N LEU A 224 14.39 24.00 2.16
CA LEU A 224 13.14 23.95 2.89
C LEU A 224 12.32 22.68 2.61
N PHE A 225 12.25 22.23 1.35
CA PHE A 225 11.60 20.95 1.02
C PHE A 225 12.27 19.76 1.73
N GLU A 226 13.60 19.69 1.76
CA GLU A 226 14.32 18.58 2.42
C GLU A 226 14.14 18.63 3.95
N ARG A 227 14.06 19.82 4.55
CA ARG A 227 13.69 20.00 5.97
C ARG A 227 12.27 19.49 6.25
N ALA A 228 11.30 19.90 5.44
CA ALA A 228 9.92 19.45 5.58
C ALA A 228 9.78 17.93 5.41
N LEU A 229 10.51 17.35 4.45
CA LEU A 229 10.54 15.91 4.18
C LEU A 229 11.26 15.10 5.26
N ALA A 230 12.20 15.68 6.02
CA ALA A 230 12.83 15.00 7.15
C ALA A 230 11.83 14.66 8.27
N GLU A 231 10.79 15.49 8.46
CA GLU A 231 9.70 15.26 9.42
C GLU A 231 8.47 14.56 8.79
N ASN A 232 8.23 14.78 7.50
CA ASN A 232 6.99 14.37 6.82
C ASN A 232 7.25 13.42 5.64
N CYS A 233 8.25 12.54 5.75
CA CYS A 233 8.70 11.66 4.66
C CYS A 233 7.62 10.70 4.12
N LEU A 234 6.59 10.37 4.91
CA LEU A 234 5.48 9.50 4.50
C LEU A 234 4.34 10.27 3.82
N ASN A 235 4.45 11.59 3.63
CA ASN A 235 3.46 12.38 2.91
C ASN A 235 3.79 12.41 1.40
N SER A 236 2.99 11.70 0.60
CA SER A 236 3.18 11.64 -0.86
C SER A 236 2.94 12.97 -1.57
N ASP A 237 2.04 13.82 -1.07
CA ASP A 237 1.70 15.09 -1.71
C ASP A 237 2.83 16.13 -1.56
N LEU A 238 3.55 16.10 -0.44
CA LEU A 238 4.76 16.90 -0.23
C LEU A 238 5.88 16.48 -1.20
N TRP A 239 6.10 15.17 -1.38
CA TRP A 239 7.01 14.66 -2.43
C TRP A 239 6.56 15.12 -3.82
N LEU A 240 5.27 15.00 -4.17
CA LEU A 240 4.74 15.43 -5.45
C LEU A 240 4.90 16.95 -5.67
N LYS A 241 4.72 17.78 -4.63
CA LYS A 241 4.94 19.24 -4.67
C LYS A 241 6.41 19.56 -4.97
N TYR A 242 7.35 18.87 -4.29
CA TYR A 242 8.79 19.04 -4.52
C TYR A 242 9.23 18.57 -5.92
N ILE A 243 8.83 17.36 -6.32
CA ILE A 243 9.15 16.78 -7.63
C ILE A 243 8.59 17.65 -8.76
N LYS A 244 7.35 18.14 -8.63
CA LYS A 244 6.75 19.07 -9.60
C LYS A 244 7.60 20.35 -9.74
N TYR A 245 8.13 20.89 -8.65
CA TYR A 245 9.06 22.03 -8.72
C TYR A 245 10.35 21.65 -9.47
N LEU A 246 10.99 20.54 -9.11
CA LEU A 246 12.23 20.07 -9.76
C LEU A 246 12.05 19.84 -11.27
N GLU A 247 11.00 19.13 -11.67
CA GLU A 247 10.73 18.81 -13.08
C GLU A 247 10.29 20.02 -13.93
N THR A 248 9.66 21.03 -13.34
CA THR A 248 9.16 22.19 -14.09
C THR A 248 10.14 23.36 -14.11
N LYS A 249 10.90 23.58 -13.03
CA LYS A 249 11.79 24.73 -12.86
C LYS A 249 13.28 24.40 -13.06
N LEU A 250 13.80 23.36 -12.39
CA LEU A 250 15.24 23.05 -12.44
C LEU A 250 15.61 22.17 -13.64
N LYS A 251 14.90 21.06 -13.85
CA LYS A 251 15.14 20.05 -14.91
C LYS A 251 16.53 19.40 -14.89
N ILE A 252 17.24 19.47 -13.75
CA ILE A 252 18.56 18.87 -13.57
C ILE A 252 18.40 17.40 -13.17
N ASN A 253 18.99 16.48 -13.94
CA ASN A 253 18.87 15.03 -13.73
C ASN A 253 19.55 14.54 -12.44
N THR A 254 20.76 15.04 -12.14
CA THR A 254 21.55 14.71 -10.94
C THR A 254 20.86 15.09 -9.62
N ILE A 255 19.90 16.00 -9.67
CA ILE A 255 19.06 16.39 -8.51
C ILE A 255 17.72 15.65 -8.54
N SER A 256 17.08 15.58 -9.72
CA SER A 256 15.73 15.03 -9.86
C SER A 256 15.66 13.53 -9.62
N LEU A 257 16.61 12.75 -10.15
CA LEU A 257 16.58 11.28 -10.06
C LEU A 257 16.78 10.77 -8.62
N PRO A 258 17.75 11.26 -7.82
CA PRO A 258 17.88 10.85 -6.41
C PRO A 258 16.70 11.29 -5.53
N VAL A 259 16.03 12.41 -5.84
CA VAL A 259 14.79 12.82 -5.15
C VAL A 259 13.65 11.85 -5.48
N LEU A 260 13.49 11.48 -6.75
CA LEU A 260 12.49 10.51 -7.20
C LEU A 260 12.71 9.13 -6.57
N GLU A 261 13.95 8.63 -6.55
CA GLU A 261 14.30 7.36 -5.90
C GLU A 261 13.96 7.37 -4.41
N ARG A 262 14.33 8.44 -3.68
CA ARG A 262 13.94 8.59 -2.26
C ARG A 262 12.43 8.67 -2.08
N SER A 263 11.70 9.33 -2.99
CA SER A 263 10.24 9.45 -2.91
C SER A 263 9.54 8.09 -2.97
N VAL A 264 9.94 7.20 -3.89
CA VAL A 264 9.33 5.87 -4.02
C VAL A 264 9.79 4.90 -2.94
N ARG A 265 10.95 5.14 -2.31
CA ARG A 265 11.40 4.41 -1.12
C ARG A 265 10.61 4.76 0.14
N ASN A 266 10.21 6.03 0.31
CA ASN A 266 9.44 6.47 1.48
C ASN A 266 7.93 6.29 1.30
N CYS A 267 7.41 6.48 0.08
CA CYS A 267 5.99 6.37 -0.26
C CYS A 267 5.75 5.33 -1.38
N PRO A 268 6.15 4.05 -1.21
CA PRO A 268 6.06 3.02 -2.27
C PRO A 268 4.62 2.75 -2.74
N TRP A 269 3.61 3.00 -1.89
CA TRP A 269 2.19 2.89 -2.25
C TRP A 269 1.72 3.98 -3.24
N SER A 270 2.48 5.05 -3.47
CA SER A 270 2.05 6.13 -4.38
C SER A 270 2.39 5.79 -5.83
N VAL A 271 1.42 5.24 -6.55
CA VAL A 271 1.51 4.99 -8.00
C VAL A 271 1.96 6.23 -8.79
N LYS A 272 1.59 7.43 -8.33
CA LYS A 272 1.93 8.67 -9.02
C LYS A 272 3.42 8.97 -9.00
N LEU A 273 4.11 8.68 -7.89
CA LEU A 273 5.57 8.84 -7.79
C LEU A 273 6.29 7.89 -8.75
N TRP A 274 5.91 6.61 -8.79
CA TRP A 274 6.45 5.63 -9.74
C TRP A 274 6.22 6.05 -11.20
N GLN A 275 5.02 6.51 -11.56
CA GLN A 275 4.74 7.00 -12.90
C GLN A 275 5.61 8.20 -13.31
N ILE A 276 5.86 9.14 -12.40
CA ILE A 276 6.73 10.28 -12.67
C ILE A 276 8.17 9.80 -12.79
N TYR A 277 8.63 8.91 -11.90
CA TYR A 277 9.98 8.36 -11.93
C TYR A 277 10.27 7.64 -13.26
N LEU A 278 9.38 6.77 -13.74
CA LEU A 278 9.52 6.11 -15.04
C LEU A 278 9.61 7.11 -16.20
N ARG A 279 8.76 8.15 -16.21
CA ARG A 279 8.79 9.21 -17.24
C ARG A 279 10.03 10.09 -17.15
N ALA A 280 10.61 10.27 -15.96
CA ALA A 280 11.85 11.00 -15.76
C ALA A 280 13.07 10.17 -16.20
N MET A 281 13.10 8.87 -15.90
CA MET A 281 14.14 7.95 -16.39
C MET A 281 14.18 7.93 -17.93
N GLU A 282 13.01 7.90 -18.59
CA GLU A 282 12.92 8.03 -20.05
C GLU A 282 13.39 9.41 -20.55
N ARG A 283 12.94 10.51 -19.92
CA ARG A 283 13.33 11.88 -20.31
C ARG A 283 14.84 12.14 -20.18
N TYR A 284 15.49 11.49 -19.21
CA TYR A 284 16.93 11.59 -18.98
C TYR A 284 17.70 10.42 -19.60
N GLU A 285 17.13 9.78 -20.63
CA GLU A 285 17.76 8.78 -21.51
C GLU A 285 18.50 7.66 -20.74
N GLN A 286 17.91 7.23 -19.62
CA GLN A 286 18.46 6.16 -18.81
C GLN A 286 18.40 4.81 -19.54
N SER A 287 19.31 3.91 -19.17
CA SER A 287 19.41 2.59 -19.82
C SER A 287 18.09 1.83 -19.76
N HIS A 288 17.84 1.03 -20.79
CA HIS A 288 16.61 0.25 -20.88
C HIS A 288 16.46 -0.75 -19.73
N GLU A 289 17.56 -1.37 -19.30
CA GLU A 289 17.58 -2.31 -18.19
C GLU A 289 17.34 -1.62 -16.84
N ASN A 290 17.86 -0.40 -16.62
CA ASN A 290 17.52 0.38 -15.42
C ASN A 290 16.00 0.65 -15.38
N ILE A 291 15.37 0.99 -16.51
CA ILE A 291 13.92 1.25 -16.57
C ILE A 291 13.12 -0.03 -16.29
N LYS A 292 13.53 -1.19 -16.81
CA LYS A 292 12.94 -2.50 -16.46
C LYS A 292 13.01 -2.76 -14.95
N GLU A 293 14.17 -2.54 -14.34
CA GLU A 293 14.35 -2.73 -12.89
C GLU A 293 13.43 -1.81 -12.07
N ILE A 294 13.23 -0.54 -12.47
CA ILE A 294 12.26 0.36 -11.81
C ILE A 294 10.84 -0.20 -11.92
N VAL A 295 10.44 -0.73 -13.08
CA VAL A 295 9.10 -1.32 -13.27
C VAL A 295 8.93 -2.57 -12.40
N ASP A 296 9.92 -3.47 -12.37
CA ASP A 296 9.86 -4.66 -11.52
C ASP A 296 9.80 -4.30 -10.03
N ARG A 297 10.48 -3.23 -9.59
CA ARG A 297 10.34 -2.68 -8.23
C ARG A 297 8.96 -2.07 -7.99
N ALA A 298 8.40 -1.33 -8.95
CA ALA A 298 7.06 -0.76 -8.85
C ALA A 298 5.97 -1.85 -8.77
N LEU A 299 6.06 -2.90 -9.58
CA LEU A 299 5.12 -4.02 -9.59
C LEU A 299 5.22 -4.93 -8.36
N LYS A 300 6.37 -4.95 -7.67
CA LYS A 300 6.54 -5.61 -6.37
C LYS A 300 6.10 -4.72 -5.19
N SER A 301 5.73 -3.46 -5.43
CA SER A 301 5.25 -2.57 -4.36
C SER A 301 3.80 -2.86 -3.97
N GLY A 302 3.48 -2.66 -2.68
CA GLY A 302 2.17 -2.96 -2.11
C GLY A 302 1.11 -1.91 -2.44
N PHE A 303 0.74 -1.78 -3.72
CA PHE A 303 -0.43 -0.99 -4.11
C PHE A 303 -1.73 -1.59 -3.57
N THR A 304 -2.74 -0.74 -3.39
CA THR A 304 -4.02 -1.11 -2.76
C THR A 304 -5.08 -1.56 -3.77
N SER A 305 -4.97 -1.12 -5.02
CA SER A 305 -5.95 -1.38 -6.09
C SER A 305 -5.30 -1.95 -7.34
N ALA A 306 -6.01 -2.86 -8.01
CA ALA A 306 -5.66 -3.38 -9.33
C ALA A 306 -5.47 -2.26 -10.38
N GLU A 307 -6.17 -1.14 -10.22
CA GLU A 307 -6.05 0.04 -11.09
C GLU A 307 -4.66 0.70 -10.98
N GLU A 308 -4.03 0.67 -9.80
CA GLU A 308 -2.71 1.27 -9.57
C GLU A 308 -1.63 0.49 -10.33
N PHE A 309 -1.67 -0.85 -10.27
CA PHE A 309 -0.82 -1.71 -11.12
C PHE A 309 -1.07 -1.44 -12.61
N GLN A 310 -2.34 -1.28 -13.02
CA GLN A 310 -2.70 -0.99 -14.41
C GLN A 310 -2.10 0.35 -14.88
N GLN A 311 -2.07 1.35 -14.00
CA GLN A 311 -1.46 2.66 -14.26
C GLN A 311 0.07 2.63 -14.39
N VAL A 312 0.76 1.71 -13.68
CA VAL A 312 2.19 1.43 -13.88
C VAL A 312 2.42 0.75 -15.23
N TRP A 313 1.70 -0.35 -15.50
CA TRP A 313 1.82 -1.08 -16.77
C TRP A 313 1.57 -0.20 -17.99
N LEU A 314 0.51 0.61 -18.00
CA LEU A 314 0.24 1.54 -19.11
C LEU A 314 1.38 2.55 -19.31
N THR A 315 2.01 3.02 -18.23
CA THR A 315 3.15 3.95 -18.31
C THR A 315 4.39 3.27 -18.91
N PHE A 316 4.65 2.00 -18.59
CA PHE A 316 5.74 1.22 -19.18
C PHE A 316 5.47 0.82 -20.63
N LEU A 317 4.23 0.43 -20.95
CA LEU A 317 3.81 0.11 -22.32
C LEU A 317 3.87 1.35 -23.24
N ASP A 318 3.57 2.54 -22.70
CA ASP A 318 3.80 3.81 -23.39
C ASP A 318 5.28 4.06 -23.73
N TYR A 319 6.19 3.78 -22.78
CA TYR A 319 7.63 3.88 -22.98
C TYR A 319 8.13 2.88 -24.04
N LEU A 320 7.74 1.60 -23.94
CA LEU A 320 8.09 0.59 -24.94
C LEU A 320 7.56 0.99 -26.33
N ARG A 321 6.32 1.48 -26.43
CA ARG A 321 5.75 2.00 -27.69
C ARG A 321 6.53 3.19 -28.26
N ARG A 322 7.11 4.06 -27.41
CA ARG A 322 7.94 5.20 -27.84
C ARG A 322 9.31 4.78 -28.38
N ARG A 323 9.83 3.60 -28.01
CA ARG A 323 11.09 3.04 -28.56
C ARG A 323 10.96 2.46 -29.96
N ILE A 324 9.77 2.00 -30.36
CA ILE A 324 9.55 1.30 -31.65
C ILE A 324 9.69 2.27 -32.83
N LYS A 325 10.51 1.90 -33.81
CA LYS A 325 10.58 2.53 -35.14
C LYS A 325 9.58 1.84 -36.07
N TRP A 326 8.48 2.53 -36.36
CA TRP A 326 7.31 1.99 -37.07
C TRP A 326 7.49 1.77 -38.58
N GLU A 327 8.68 2.08 -39.11
CA GLU A 327 9.08 1.81 -40.50
C GLU A 327 9.36 0.31 -40.72
N ASN A 328 9.71 -0.42 -39.66
CA ASN A 328 10.03 -1.86 -39.71
C ASN A 328 8.86 -2.68 -39.13
N GLU A 329 8.19 -3.48 -39.95
CA GLU A 329 7.06 -4.33 -39.51
C GLU A 329 7.47 -5.39 -38.46
N HIS A 330 8.74 -5.82 -38.47
CA HIS A 330 9.27 -6.90 -37.63
C HIS A 330 10.45 -6.40 -36.78
N SER A 331 10.15 -5.50 -35.82
CA SER A 331 11.13 -4.97 -34.86
C SER A 331 11.11 -5.79 -33.56
N ASN A 332 12.29 -6.05 -32.98
CA ASN A 332 12.42 -6.76 -31.71
C ASN A 332 11.70 -6.02 -30.56
N GLU A 333 11.68 -4.68 -30.63
CA GLU A 333 10.98 -3.80 -29.69
C GLU A 333 9.44 -3.93 -29.80
N LEU A 334 8.91 -4.28 -30.98
CA LEU A 334 7.48 -4.57 -31.15
C LEU A 334 7.10 -5.91 -30.51
N GLU A 335 7.93 -6.94 -30.66
CA GLU A 335 7.71 -8.23 -29.98
C GLU A 335 7.93 -8.12 -28.47
N GLU A 336 8.85 -7.28 -28.01
CA GLU A 336 8.97 -6.93 -26.59
C GLU A 336 7.70 -6.24 -26.07
N LEU A 337 7.13 -5.29 -26.83
CA LEU A 337 5.87 -4.64 -26.47
C LEU A 337 4.70 -5.65 -26.40
N ARG A 338 4.54 -6.52 -27.40
CA ARG A 338 3.52 -7.59 -27.44
C ARG A 338 3.66 -8.55 -26.26
N THR A 339 4.89 -8.95 -25.94
CA THR A 339 5.21 -9.80 -24.78
C THR A 339 4.83 -9.12 -23.46
N ASN A 340 5.10 -7.82 -23.32
CA ASN A 340 4.74 -7.08 -22.11
C ASN A 340 3.23 -6.81 -21.97
N PHE A 341 2.49 -6.70 -23.07
CA PHE A 341 1.02 -6.70 -23.01
C PHE A 341 0.47 -8.01 -22.40
N LEU A 342 1.00 -9.16 -22.80
CA LEU A 342 0.62 -10.47 -22.22
C LEU A 342 1.02 -10.59 -20.74
N LYS A 343 2.23 -10.13 -20.36
CA LYS A 343 2.64 -10.07 -18.95
C LYS A 343 1.68 -9.22 -18.11
N ALA A 344 1.30 -8.05 -18.61
CA ALA A 344 0.36 -7.16 -17.92
C ALA A 344 -1.05 -7.77 -17.78
N GLN A 345 -1.54 -8.45 -18.82
CA GLN A 345 -2.80 -9.21 -18.79
C GLN A 345 -2.78 -10.31 -17.72
N ASN A 346 -1.72 -11.12 -17.67
CA ASN A 346 -1.58 -12.19 -16.70
C ASN A 346 -1.41 -11.67 -15.26
N HIS A 347 -0.83 -10.47 -15.09
CA HIS A 347 -0.67 -9.83 -13.79
C HIS A 347 -1.98 -9.23 -13.22
N ILE A 348 -2.90 -8.76 -14.08
CA ILE A 348 -4.11 -8.03 -13.65
C ILE A 348 -5.38 -8.69 -14.23
N ILE A 349 -5.62 -9.94 -13.84
CA ILE A 349 -6.68 -10.80 -14.39
C ILE A 349 -8.09 -10.18 -14.29
N GLU A 350 -8.38 -9.33 -13.30
CA GLU A 350 -9.72 -8.72 -13.16
C GLU A 350 -9.91 -7.38 -13.90
N TYR A 351 -8.83 -6.64 -14.21
CA TYR A 351 -8.90 -5.23 -14.69
C TYR A 351 -8.06 -4.95 -15.95
N PHE A 352 -7.65 -5.97 -16.70
CA PHE A 352 -6.82 -5.81 -17.91
C PHE A 352 -7.55 -5.24 -19.15
N ALA A 353 -8.87 -5.01 -19.12
CA ALA A 353 -9.63 -4.53 -20.28
C ALA A 353 -9.10 -3.21 -20.91
N PRO A 354 -8.66 -2.18 -20.16
CA PRO A 354 -8.04 -0.98 -20.74
C PRO A 354 -6.69 -1.26 -21.43
N ILE A 355 -5.95 -2.27 -20.96
CA ILE A 355 -4.68 -2.71 -21.54
C ILE A 355 -4.93 -3.37 -22.91
N LEU A 356 -5.94 -4.26 -23.01
CA LEU A 356 -6.36 -4.82 -24.30
C LEU A 356 -6.87 -3.75 -25.28
N ARG A 357 -7.70 -2.80 -24.82
CA ARG A 357 -8.16 -1.66 -25.64
C ARG A 357 -7.00 -0.81 -26.15
N TYR A 358 -5.93 -0.70 -25.39
CA TYR A 358 -4.71 -0.03 -25.85
C TYR A 358 -3.97 -0.87 -26.90
N TRP A 359 -3.73 -2.15 -26.63
CA TRP A 359 -3.08 -3.07 -27.57
C TRP A 359 -3.82 -3.15 -28.91
N ALA A 360 -5.15 -3.31 -28.89
CA ALA A 360 -5.99 -3.37 -30.08
C ALA A 360 -5.89 -2.12 -30.95
N ARG A 361 -5.73 -0.93 -30.34
CA ARG A 361 -5.47 0.33 -31.07
C ARG A 361 -4.08 0.35 -31.70
N ILE A 362 -3.05 -0.15 -31.04
CA ILE A 362 -1.69 -0.22 -31.62
C ILE A 362 -1.68 -1.18 -32.82
N GLU A 363 -2.23 -2.38 -32.67
CA GLU A 363 -2.27 -3.37 -33.77
C GLU A 363 -3.02 -2.82 -35.00
N ALA A 364 -4.17 -2.16 -34.81
CA ALA A 364 -4.94 -1.58 -35.91
C ALA A 364 -4.28 -0.33 -36.55
N TYR A 365 -3.85 0.65 -35.75
CA TYR A 365 -3.34 1.93 -36.28
C TYR A 365 -1.88 1.91 -36.71
N ARG A 366 -1.07 1.00 -36.16
CA ARG A 366 0.39 1.02 -36.32
C ARG A 366 0.94 -0.24 -36.99
N CYS A 367 0.35 -1.40 -36.71
CA CYS A 367 0.78 -2.68 -37.30
C CYS A 367 -0.11 -3.14 -38.48
N ASN A 368 -1.17 -2.37 -38.80
CA ASN A 368 -2.21 -2.72 -39.77
C ASN A 368 -2.85 -4.11 -39.55
N ASN A 369 -2.73 -4.69 -38.34
CA ASN A 369 -3.17 -6.04 -38.01
C ASN A 369 -4.59 -6.00 -37.43
N MET A 370 -5.55 -5.81 -38.33
CA MET A 370 -6.95 -5.72 -37.95
C MET A 370 -7.50 -7.07 -37.42
N ALA A 371 -6.96 -8.20 -37.86
CA ALA A 371 -7.34 -9.53 -37.35
C ALA A 371 -7.05 -9.65 -35.84
N LYS A 372 -5.83 -9.27 -35.40
CA LYS A 372 -5.49 -9.29 -33.97
C LYS A 372 -6.27 -8.23 -33.18
N SER A 373 -6.51 -7.05 -33.76
CA SER A 373 -7.35 -6.04 -33.11
C SER A 373 -8.77 -6.54 -32.84
N ARG A 374 -9.41 -7.23 -33.79
CA ARG A 374 -10.74 -7.84 -33.63
C ARG A 374 -10.75 -8.93 -32.55
N GLU A 375 -9.72 -9.78 -32.49
CA GLU A 375 -9.56 -10.80 -31.44
C GLU A 375 -9.48 -10.16 -30.04
N LEU A 376 -8.64 -9.13 -29.88
CA LEU A 376 -8.51 -8.38 -28.63
C LEU A 376 -9.81 -7.69 -28.22
N TRP A 377 -10.56 -7.11 -29.17
CA TRP A 377 -11.88 -6.53 -28.90
C TRP A 377 -12.95 -7.55 -28.50
N GLN A 378 -12.90 -8.78 -29.05
CA GLN A 378 -13.76 -9.87 -28.60
C GLN A 378 -13.47 -10.26 -27.14
N GLN A 379 -12.19 -10.28 -26.74
CA GLN A 379 -11.79 -10.47 -25.34
C GLN A 379 -12.26 -9.30 -24.45
N VAL A 380 -12.12 -8.04 -24.88
CA VAL A 380 -12.62 -6.87 -24.13
C VAL A 380 -14.13 -6.96 -23.85
N LEU A 381 -14.91 -7.37 -24.86
CA LEU A 381 -16.37 -7.45 -24.75
C LEU A 381 -16.86 -8.68 -23.96
N SER A 382 -16.10 -9.78 -23.90
CA SER A 382 -16.47 -10.96 -23.12
C SER A 382 -16.25 -10.79 -21.60
N LEU A 383 -15.50 -9.76 -21.19
CA LEU A 383 -15.24 -9.46 -19.78
C LEU A 383 -16.45 -8.81 -19.08
N GLY A 384 -16.98 -9.50 -18.07
CA GLY A 384 -18.00 -8.98 -17.17
C GLY A 384 -19.27 -8.50 -17.89
N ASN A 385 -19.62 -7.23 -17.70
CA ASN A 385 -20.79 -6.59 -18.33
C ASN A 385 -20.41 -5.70 -19.53
N ASN A 386 -19.17 -5.75 -20.02
CA ASN A 386 -18.68 -4.85 -21.08
C ASN A 386 -19.50 -4.92 -22.37
N ILE A 387 -20.02 -6.11 -22.71
CA ILE A 387 -20.91 -6.34 -23.86
C ILE A 387 -22.19 -5.48 -23.86
N HIS A 388 -22.59 -4.94 -22.71
CA HIS A 388 -23.79 -4.12 -22.55
C HIS A 388 -23.53 -2.61 -22.63
N SER A 389 -22.25 -2.17 -22.67
CA SER A 389 -21.86 -0.76 -22.62
C SER A 389 -21.75 -0.13 -24.01
N ALA A 390 -22.58 0.87 -24.30
CA ALA A 390 -22.54 1.64 -25.54
C ALA A 390 -21.15 2.25 -25.80
N GLN A 391 -20.48 2.75 -24.76
CA GLN A 391 -19.18 3.41 -24.89
C GLN A 391 -18.10 2.49 -25.50
N LEU A 392 -18.03 1.23 -25.07
CA LEU A 392 -17.04 0.27 -25.57
C LEU A 392 -17.34 -0.17 -27.00
N TRP A 393 -18.62 -0.34 -27.34
CA TRP A 393 -19.03 -0.61 -28.72
C TRP A 393 -18.79 0.59 -29.65
N LEU A 394 -19.00 1.83 -29.20
CA LEU A 394 -18.68 3.04 -29.97
C LEU A 394 -17.18 3.17 -30.23
N GLU A 395 -16.32 2.86 -29.25
CA GLU A 395 -14.86 2.85 -29.46
C GLU A 395 -14.44 1.78 -30.48
N TYR A 396 -15.01 0.56 -30.40
CA TYR A 396 -14.69 -0.51 -31.35
C TYR A 396 -15.21 -0.19 -32.77
N THR A 397 -16.45 0.29 -32.91
CA THR A 397 -17.00 0.70 -34.22
C THR A 397 -16.24 1.88 -34.81
N SER A 398 -15.77 2.84 -34.00
CA SER A 398 -14.90 3.93 -34.45
C SER A 398 -13.54 3.43 -34.98
N LEU A 399 -12.93 2.46 -34.29
CA LEU A 399 -11.70 1.82 -34.73
C LEU A 399 -11.90 1.05 -36.04
N GLU A 400 -12.94 0.22 -36.13
CA GLU A 400 -13.30 -0.55 -37.34
C GLU A 400 -13.68 0.37 -38.52
N ARG A 401 -14.34 1.51 -38.28
CA ARG A 401 -14.60 2.55 -39.30
C ARG A 401 -13.35 3.24 -39.83
N SER A 402 -12.25 3.25 -39.06
CA SER A 402 -11.02 3.94 -39.45
C SER A 402 -9.94 3.05 -40.08
N ARG A 403 -10.00 1.72 -39.84
CA ARG A 403 -8.95 0.75 -40.25
C ARG A 403 -9.48 -0.63 -40.67
N GLY A 404 -10.78 -0.87 -40.55
CA GLY A 404 -11.41 -2.15 -40.83
C GLY A 404 -12.19 -2.16 -42.14
N ASP A 405 -13.11 -3.12 -42.26
CA ASP A 405 -13.92 -3.33 -43.47
C ASP A 405 -15.36 -2.88 -43.22
N GLU A 406 -15.98 -2.15 -44.16
CA GLU A 406 -17.38 -1.74 -44.02
C GLU A 406 -18.33 -2.90 -43.76
N LYS A 407 -18.09 -4.08 -44.37
CA LYS A 407 -18.91 -5.28 -44.16
C LYS A 407 -18.87 -5.73 -42.70
N ASN A 408 -17.70 -5.68 -42.08
CA ASN A 408 -17.52 -6.03 -40.67
C ASN A 408 -18.12 -4.95 -39.77
N LEU A 409 -17.94 -3.67 -40.10
CA LEU A 409 -18.56 -2.54 -39.38
C LEU A 409 -20.10 -2.60 -39.38
N ARG A 410 -20.74 -2.87 -40.53
CA ARG A 410 -22.22 -3.02 -40.62
C ARG A 410 -22.74 -4.18 -39.77
N ASN A 411 -21.99 -5.29 -39.71
CA ASN A 411 -22.31 -6.41 -38.81
C ASN A 411 -22.09 -6.03 -37.33
N LEU A 412 -21.08 -5.21 -37.06
CA LEU A 412 -20.71 -4.75 -35.73
C LEU A 412 -21.77 -3.83 -35.12
N TYR A 413 -22.28 -2.84 -35.88
CA TYR A 413 -23.39 -1.99 -35.46
C TYR A 413 -24.67 -2.81 -35.17
N GLN A 414 -25.01 -3.77 -36.02
CA GLN A 414 -26.16 -4.65 -35.80
C GLN A 414 -26.05 -5.47 -34.51
N LYS A 415 -24.86 -6.02 -34.24
CA LYS A 415 -24.60 -6.77 -33.00
C LYS A 415 -24.66 -5.86 -31.77
N ALA A 416 -24.01 -4.69 -31.83
CA ALA A 416 -24.01 -3.71 -30.76
C ALA A 416 -25.44 -3.26 -30.37
N LEU A 417 -26.26 -2.92 -31.37
CA LEU A 417 -27.64 -2.46 -31.18
C LEU A 417 -28.55 -3.51 -30.50
N GLN A 418 -28.23 -4.80 -30.66
CA GLN A 418 -28.93 -5.90 -29.99
C GLN A 418 -28.44 -6.15 -28.56
N THR A 419 -27.15 -5.99 -28.27
CA THR A 419 -26.55 -6.33 -26.97
C THR A 419 -26.47 -5.18 -25.97
N VAL A 420 -26.38 -3.93 -26.44
CA VAL A 420 -26.29 -2.73 -25.61
C VAL A 420 -27.58 -2.49 -24.81
N HIS A 421 -27.44 -2.02 -23.57
CA HIS A 421 -28.54 -1.82 -22.62
C HIS A 421 -28.57 -0.44 -21.95
N ASP A 422 -27.45 0.28 -21.90
CA ASP A 422 -27.36 1.62 -21.31
C ASP A 422 -27.90 2.69 -22.28
N TRP A 423 -27.19 2.94 -23.38
CA TRP A 423 -27.50 3.97 -24.39
C TRP A 423 -27.48 3.39 -25.82
N PRO A 424 -28.44 2.51 -26.15
CA PRO A 424 -28.56 1.92 -27.49
C PRO A 424 -28.94 2.95 -28.57
N GLU A 425 -29.49 4.11 -28.20
CA GLU A 425 -29.74 5.24 -29.10
C GLU A 425 -28.46 5.67 -29.82
N SER A 426 -27.38 5.91 -29.06
CA SER A 426 -26.10 6.41 -29.60
C SER A 426 -25.43 5.43 -30.57
N ILE A 427 -25.67 4.12 -30.42
CA ILE A 427 -25.21 3.10 -31.37
C ILE A 427 -25.96 3.21 -32.69
N GLY A 428 -27.27 3.42 -32.63
CA GLY A 428 -28.10 3.61 -33.81
C GLY A 428 -27.80 4.90 -34.53
N GLU A 429 -27.68 6.02 -33.82
CA GLU A 429 -27.26 7.31 -34.38
C GLU A 429 -25.90 7.22 -35.08
N ALA A 430 -24.93 6.55 -34.48
CA ALA A 430 -23.61 6.31 -35.09
C ALA A 430 -23.69 5.44 -36.36
N TRP A 431 -24.56 4.42 -36.37
CA TRP A 431 -24.79 3.60 -37.57
C TRP A 431 -25.50 4.39 -38.68
N MET A 432 -26.50 5.20 -38.33
CA MET A 432 -27.23 6.06 -39.28
C MET A 432 -26.32 7.13 -39.90
N SER A 433 -25.40 7.73 -39.11
CA SER A 433 -24.33 8.60 -39.63
C SER A 433 -23.48 7.85 -40.65
N PHE A 434 -22.97 6.67 -40.27
CA PHE A 434 -22.12 5.87 -41.16
C PHE A 434 -22.80 5.53 -42.50
N GLU A 435 -24.03 5.02 -42.50
CA GLU A 435 -24.73 4.69 -43.76
C GLU A 435 -25.12 5.95 -44.55
N SER A 436 -25.29 7.11 -43.90
CA SER A 436 -25.56 8.38 -44.61
C SER A 436 -24.33 8.97 -45.31
N GLU A 437 -23.13 8.66 -44.81
CA GLU A 437 -21.87 9.16 -45.36
C GLU A 437 -21.23 8.19 -46.38
N GLN A 438 -21.41 6.88 -46.20
CA GLN A 438 -20.70 5.83 -46.96
C GLN A 438 -21.62 4.72 -47.50
N GLY A 439 -22.89 4.71 -47.11
CA GLY A 439 -23.86 3.69 -47.51
C GLY A 439 -24.64 4.05 -48.78
N THR A 440 -25.31 3.05 -49.33
CA THR A 440 -26.36 3.24 -50.34
C THR A 440 -27.71 3.50 -49.66
N LEU A 441 -28.65 4.15 -50.38
CA LEU A 441 -30.00 4.42 -49.86
C LEU A 441 -30.68 3.15 -49.30
N TYR A 442 -30.58 2.02 -49.99
CA TYR A 442 -31.13 0.74 -49.53
C TYR A 442 -30.50 0.23 -48.21
N GLN A 443 -29.18 0.43 -48.03
CA GLN A 443 -28.51 0.08 -46.78
C GLN A 443 -28.92 1.02 -45.64
N TRP A 444 -29.07 2.32 -45.93
CA TRP A 444 -29.57 3.32 -45.00
C TRP A 444 -31.02 3.01 -44.55
N GLU A 445 -31.92 2.70 -45.48
CA GLU A 445 -33.30 2.28 -45.19
C GLU A 445 -33.33 0.97 -44.37
N THR A 446 -32.46 0.01 -44.69
CA THR A 446 -32.32 -1.23 -43.92
C THR A 446 -31.84 -0.98 -42.49
N ALA A 447 -30.91 -0.03 -42.29
CA ALA A 447 -30.44 0.38 -40.98
C ALA A 447 -31.52 1.13 -40.20
N ALA A 448 -32.21 2.10 -40.82
CA ALA A 448 -33.32 2.85 -40.24
C ALA A 448 -34.43 1.92 -39.72
N ASN A 449 -34.90 0.99 -40.56
CA ASN A 449 -35.94 0.04 -40.18
C ASN A 449 -35.54 -0.85 -38.98
N LYS A 450 -34.27 -1.27 -38.90
CA LYS A 450 -33.73 -2.04 -37.78
C LYS A 450 -33.58 -1.18 -36.51
N TYR A 451 -33.14 0.06 -36.65
CA TYR A 451 -33.03 1.03 -35.56
C TYR A 451 -34.40 1.34 -34.95
N ASP A 452 -35.35 1.79 -35.76
CA ASP A 452 -36.72 2.14 -35.32
C ASP A 452 -37.43 0.98 -34.64
N SER A 453 -37.32 -0.23 -35.21
CA SER A 453 -37.88 -1.45 -34.64
C SER A 453 -37.31 -1.74 -33.25
N ARG A 454 -35.99 -1.53 -33.07
CA ARG A 454 -35.32 -1.72 -31.79
C ARG A 454 -35.65 -0.60 -30.79
N MET A 455 -35.73 0.66 -31.23
CA MET A 455 -36.10 1.79 -30.38
C MET A 455 -37.52 1.64 -29.84
N LYS A 456 -38.50 1.24 -30.67
CA LYS A 456 -39.87 0.93 -30.22
C LYS A 456 -39.91 -0.09 -29.07
N ILE A 457 -39.08 -1.14 -29.13
CA ILE A 457 -38.96 -2.15 -28.06
C ILE A 457 -38.34 -1.54 -26.80
N ILE A 458 -37.31 -0.71 -26.93
CA ILE A 458 -36.61 -0.07 -25.80
C ILE A 458 -37.50 0.97 -25.12
N GLU A 459 -38.18 1.83 -25.88
CA GLU A 459 -39.15 2.78 -25.36
C GLU A 459 -40.28 2.09 -24.61
N ALA A 460 -40.85 1.01 -25.18
CA ALA A 460 -41.88 0.23 -24.51
C ALA A 460 -41.38 -0.37 -23.18
N LYS A 461 -40.13 -0.84 -23.14
CA LYS A 461 -39.49 -1.30 -21.90
C LYS A 461 -39.24 -0.17 -20.89
N ARG A 462 -38.74 1.00 -21.33
CA ARG A 462 -38.51 2.18 -20.48
C ARG A 462 -39.83 2.70 -19.89
N LYS A 463 -40.88 2.87 -20.71
CA LYS A 463 -42.25 3.22 -20.28
C LYS A 463 -42.81 2.21 -19.27
N LYS A 464 -42.65 0.90 -19.51
CA LYS A 464 -43.06 -0.15 -18.54
C LYS A 464 -42.31 -0.02 -17.21
N MET A 465 -40.98 0.12 -17.22
CA MET A 465 -40.17 0.30 -16.01
C MET A 465 -40.51 1.58 -15.24
N GLU A 466 -40.81 2.68 -15.94
CA GLU A 466 -41.27 3.93 -15.34
C GLU A 466 -42.61 3.76 -14.63
N THR A 467 -43.60 3.12 -15.28
CA THR A 467 -44.90 2.83 -14.63
C THR A 467 -44.77 1.90 -13.42
N GLU A 468 -43.88 0.89 -13.45
CA GLU A 468 -43.61 0.05 -12.27
C GLU A 468 -42.93 0.86 -11.15
N ALA A 469 -41.94 1.70 -11.48
CA ALA A 469 -41.28 2.57 -10.52
C ALA A 469 -42.24 3.58 -9.88
N GLU A 470 -43.19 4.13 -10.64
CA GLU A 470 -44.27 4.95 -10.10
C GLU A 470 -45.19 4.16 -9.16
N LEU A 471 -45.60 2.95 -9.55
CA LEU A 471 -46.46 2.11 -8.72
C LEU A 471 -45.77 1.75 -7.39
N VAL A 472 -44.46 1.44 -7.42
CA VAL A 472 -43.65 1.21 -6.21
C VAL A 472 -43.47 2.48 -5.37
N LYS A 473 -43.32 3.67 -5.98
CA LYS A 473 -43.32 4.96 -5.25
C LYS A 473 -44.68 5.20 -4.58
N LYS A 474 -45.78 4.98 -5.29
CA LYS A 474 -47.16 5.10 -4.79
C LYS A 474 -47.42 4.08 -3.66
N GLU A 475 -46.92 2.84 -3.76
CA GLU A 475 -47.02 1.81 -2.72
C GLU A 475 -46.30 2.21 -1.41
N LYS A 476 -45.21 2.99 -1.49
CA LYS A 476 -44.45 3.46 -0.32
C LYS A 476 -45.13 4.62 0.43
N LEU A 477 -45.96 5.41 -0.26
CA LEU A 477 -46.65 6.59 0.29
C LEU A 477 -48.02 6.28 0.91
N VAL A 478 -48.47 5.03 0.84
CA VAL A 478 -49.88 4.64 1.01
C VAL A 478 -50.09 3.67 2.18
N GLY A 479 -51.17 3.87 2.94
CA GLY A 479 -51.52 3.09 4.13
C GLY A 479 -51.82 1.61 3.87
N LYS A 480 -51.70 0.77 4.90
CA LYS A 480 -51.74 -0.71 4.84
C LYS A 480 -52.89 -1.29 3.99
N HIS A 481 -54.07 -0.68 3.99
CA HIS A 481 -55.26 -1.22 3.32
C HIS A 481 -55.20 -1.05 1.79
N GLN A 482 -54.92 0.17 1.31
CA GLN A 482 -54.75 0.49 -0.11
C GLN A 482 -53.49 -0.18 -0.72
N LYS A 483 -52.48 -0.47 0.12
CA LYS A 483 -51.27 -1.23 -0.27
C LYS A 483 -51.59 -2.58 -0.91
N SER A 484 -52.63 -3.29 -0.44
CA SER A 484 -53.06 -4.57 -1.02
C SER A 484 -53.67 -4.44 -2.42
N GLN A 485 -54.37 -3.33 -2.71
CA GLN A 485 -54.97 -3.06 -4.00
C GLN A 485 -53.93 -2.66 -5.05
N LEU A 486 -52.95 -1.82 -4.67
CA LEU A 486 -51.81 -1.48 -5.53
C LEU A 486 -50.99 -2.72 -5.86
N LYS A 487 -50.70 -3.58 -4.86
CA LYS A 487 -49.99 -4.84 -5.08
C LYS A 487 -50.75 -5.79 -6.03
N ARG A 488 -52.07 -5.94 -5.87
CA ARG A 488 -52.92 -6.70 -6.82
C ARG A 488 -52.92 -6.12 -8.24
N LYS A 489 -52.82 -4.79 -8.41
CA LYS A 489 -52.64 -4.17 -9.73
C LYS A 489 -51.27 -4.48 -10.31
N MET A 490 -50.20 -4.39 -9.50
CA MET A 490 -48.83 -4.75 -9.89
C MET A 490 -48.71 -6.23 -10.32
N ASP A 491 -49.31 -7.14 -9.55
CA ASP A 491 -49.32 -8.57 -9.85
C ASP A 491 -50.13 -8.87 -11.13
N LYS A 492 -51.26 -8.17 -11.36
CA LYS A 492 -52.00 -8.25 -12.64
C LYS A 492 -51.19 -7.73 -13.82
N SER A 493 -50.49 -6.61 -13.69
CA SER A 493 -49.63 -6.09 -14.77
C SER A 493 -48.41 -6.98 -15.05
N LYS A 494 -48.00 -7.84 -14.10
CA LYS A 494 -46.97 -8.86 -14.34
C LYS A 494 -47.51 -10.10 -15.03
N ALA A 495 -48.73 -10.53 -14.69
CA ALA A 495 -49.37 -11.70 -15.31
C ALA A 495 -49.72 -11.51 -16.80
N VAL A 496 -49.87 -10.28 -17.28
CA VAL A 496 -50.19 -9.98 -18.70
C VAL A 496 -48.92 -9.87 -19.58
N VAL A 497 -47.72 -10.12 -19.02
CA VAL A 497 -46.44 -9.94 -19.73
C VAL A 497 -45.77 -11.27 -20.13
N ASP A 498 -46.26 -12.42 -19.65
CA ASP A 498 -45.69 -13.75 -19.99
C ASP A 498 -46.11 -14.26 -21.39
N ASP A 499 -47.08 -13.63 -22.08
CA ASP A 499 -47.58 -14.10 -23.40
C ASP A 499 -46.72 -13.64 -24.62
N ASP A 500 -45.92 -12.57 -24.50
CA ASP A 500 -45.15 -11.96 -25.62
C ASP A 500 -43.63 -11.91 -25.35
N VAL A 501 -43.08 -12.97 -24.77
CA VAL A 501 -41.64 -13.21 -24.63
C VAL A 501 -41.33 -14.59 -25.19
N GLU A 502 -40.19 -14.76 -25.88
CA GLU A 502 -39.71 -16.09 -26.29
C GLU A 502 -39.72 -17.04 -25.08
N GLN A 503 -40.55 -18.08 -25.13
CA GLN A 503 -40.74 -18.98 -24.01
C GLN A 503 -39.42 -19.70 -23.67
N HIS A 504 -38.87 -19.39 -22.51
CA HIS A 504 -37.72 -20.09 -21.95
C HIS A 504 -38.05 -20.65 -20.55
N GLY A 505 -38.51 -21.90 -20.59
CA GLY A 505 -38.98 -22.68 -19.46
C GLY A 505 -40.50 -22.86 -19.47
N GLU A 506 -40.97 -24.11 -19.40
CA GLU A 506 -42.40 -24.39 -19.23
C GLU A 506 -42.90 -23.82 -17.90
N THR A 507 -43.85 -22.91 -17.94
CA THR A 507 -44.59 -22.45 -16.75
C THR A 507 -45.65 -23.49 -16.40
N ILE A 508 -45.22 -24.63 -15.85
CA ILE A 508 -46.11 -25.72 -15.44
C ILE A 508 -46.95 -25.27 -14.25
N GLU A 509 -48.28 -25.32 -14.38
CA GLU A 509 -49.22 -24.96 -13.32
C GLU A 509 -48.99 -25.76 -12.02
N HIS A 510 -49.26 -25.13 -10.88
CA HIS A 510 -49.09 -25.73 -9.57
C HIS A 510 -50.27 -26.64 -9.21
N ASP A 511 -50.11 -27.93 -9.48
CA ASP A 511 -51.09 -28.96 -9.14
C ASP A 511 -51.10 -29.24 -7.62
N SER A 512 -51.93 -28.48 -6.91
CA SER A 512 -52.07 -28.57 -5.45
C SER A 512 -52.60 -29.91 -4.92
N SER A 513 -52.98 -30.86 -5.78
CA SER A 513 -53.29 -32.24 -5.39
C SER A 513 -52.04 -33.07 -5.08
N LYS A 514 -50.88 -32.65 -5.59
CA LYS A 514 -49.58 -33.35 -5.45
C LYS A 514 -48.70 -32.79 -4.33
N ASP A 515 -49.15 -31.76 -3.61
CA ASP A 515 -48.46 -31.15 -2.45
C ASP A 515 -48.04 -32.22 -1.42
N ASP A 516 -48.95 -33.14 -1.10
CA ASP A 516 -48.77 -34.22 -0.12
C ASP A 516 -47.71 -35.26 -0.52
N PHE A 517 -47.30 -35.30 -1.79
CA PHE A 517 -46.32 -36.21 -2.36
C PHE A 517 -45.00 -35.52 -2.74
N THR A 518 -44.90 -34.20 -2.49
CA THR A 518 -43.81 -33.36 -3.00
C THR A 518 -43.03 -32.69 -1.88
N ILE A 519 -41.71 -32.75 -1.95
CA ILE A 519 -40.79 -31.97 -1.10
C ILE A 519 -40.25 -30.75 -1.87
N PHE A 520 -40.00 -29.68 -1.12
CA PHE A 520 -39.29 -28.49 -1.55
C PHE A 520 -37.83 -28.57 -1.10
N LEU A 521 -36.91 -28.55 -2.07
CA LEU A 521 -35.47 -28.56 -1.88
C LEU A 521 -34.92 -27.14 -2.07
N SER A 522 -34.12 -26.63 -1.12
CA SER A 522 -33.53 -25.29 -1.23
C SER A 522 -32.08 -25.22 -0.73
N ASN A 523 -31.39 -24.11 -1.05
CA ASN A 523 -29.94 -23.94 -0.90
C ASN A 523 -29.08 -24.86 -1.78
N LEU A 524 -29.66 -25.35 -2.89
CA LEU A 524 -28.95 -26.09 -3.94
C LEU A 524 -27.88 -25.20 -4.63
N ALA A 525 -26.98 -25.84 -5.37
CA ALA A 525 -26.07 -25.15 -6.28
C ALA A 525 -26.82 -24.41 -7.41
N TYR A 526 -26.21 -23.37 -7.98
CA TYR A 526 -26.76 -22.67 -9.16
C TYR A 526 -26.68 -23.51 -10.45
N ASN A 527 -25.88 -24.58 -10.43
CA ASN A 527 -25.98 -25.70 -11.35
C ASN A 527 -25.96 -26.99 -10.51
N PRO A 528 -27.11 -27.52 -10.10
CA PRO A 528 -27.18 -28.72 -9.26
C PRO A 528 -27.09 -29.99 -10.11
N ASP A 529 -26.32 -30.98 -9.63
CA ASP A 529 -26.24 -32.30 -10.25
C ASP A 529 -27.57 -33.04 -10.02
N GLU A 530 -28.38 -33.19 -11.07
CA GLU A 530 -29.73 -33.76 -10.96
C GLU A 530 -29.70 -35.22 -10.51
N ASP A 531 -28.67 -35.98 -10.92
CA ASP A 531 -28.55 -37.41 -10.63
C ASP A 531 -28.10 -37.70 -9.20
N LYS A 532 -27.18 -36.90 -8.63
CA LYS A 532 -26.82 -36.99 -7.20
C LYS A 532 -28.02 -36.70 -6.29
N ILE A 533 -28.90 -35.78 -6.69
CA ILE A 533 -30.13 -35.49 -5.94
C ILE A 533 -31.07 -36.70 -5.98
N LYS A 534 -31.19 -37.40 -7.10
CA LYS A 534 -31.97 -38.65 -7.19
C LYS A 534 -31.33 -39.75 -6.35
N GLU A 535 -30.01 -39.92 -6.41
CA GLU A 535 -29.26 -40.92 -5.62
C GLU A 535 -29.53 -40.78 -4.12
N ILE A 536 -29.42 -39.56 -3.58
CA ILE A 536 -29.70 -39.23 -2.16
C ILE A 536 -31.16 -39.50 -1.73
N PHE A 537 -32.11 -39.58 -2.65
CA PHE A 537 -33.52 -39.85 -2.34
C PHE A 537 -34.03 -41.22 -2.83
N THR A 538 -33.20 -42.01 -3.52
CA THR A 538 -33.56 -43.35 -4.01
C THR A 538 -33.82 -44.33 -2.86
N ASP A 539 -33.10 -44.19 -1.76
CA ASP A 539 -33.27 -44.99 -0.53
C ASP A 539 -34.52 -44.60 0.27
N VAL A 540 -35.04 -43.38 0.07
CA VAL A 540 -36.25 -42.87 0.74
C VAL A 540 -37.53 -43.27 0.01
N GLY A 541 -37.48 -43.42 -1.33
CA GLY A 541 -38.61 -43.90 -2.10
C GLY A 541 -38.52 -43.59 -3.60
N GLU A 542 -39.43 -44.19 -4.37
CA GLU A 542 -39.48 -44.05 -5.83
C GLU A 542 -39.77 -42.59 -6.23
N VAL A 543 -38.77 -41.93 -6.81
CA VAL A 543 -38.82 -40.54 -7.29
C VAL A 543 -39.54 -40.49 -8.64
N VAL A 544 -40.68 -39.80 -8.68
CA VAL A 544 -41.53 -39.66 -9.87
C VAL A 544 -41.09 -38.46 -10.73
N GLN A 545 -40.73 -37.34 -10.10
CA GLN A 545 -40.28 -36.14 -10.82
C GLN A 545 -39.32 -35.31 -9.97
N LEU A 546 -38.17 -34.92 -10.54
CA LEU A 546 -37.30 -33.86 -10.01
C LEU A 546 -37.44 -32.62 -10.91
N ARG A 547 -37.72 -31.46 -10.30
CA ARG A 547 -37.92 -30.18 -11.01
C ARG A 547 -37.08 -29.08 -10.37
N ILE A 548 -35.93 -28.78 -10.97
CA ILE A 548 -35.09 -27.65 -10.56
C ILE A 548 -35.58 -26.36 -11.22
N VAL A 549 -35.84 -25.32 -10.42
CA VAL A 549 -36.31 -24.04 -10.95
C VAL A 549 -35.13 -23.24 -11.48
N LYS A 550 -35.10 -23.01 -12.79
CA LYS A 550 -34.06 -22.25 -13.50
C LYS A 550 -34.49 -20.78 -13.67
N ASP A 551 -33.51 -19.90 -13.90
CA ASP A 551 -33.67 -18.46 -14.08
C ASP A 551 -33.69 -18.09 -15.58
N TYR A 552 -34.04 -16.85 -15.91
CA TYR A 552 -34.12 -16.37 -17.30
C TYR A 552 -32.79 -16.47 -18.09
N LYS A 553 -31.67 -16.76 -17.39
CA LYS A 553 -30.34 -17.07 -17.97
C LYS A 553 -29.98 -18.57 -17.93
N GLY A 554 -30.95 -19.48 -17.79
CA GLY A 554 -30.75 -20.94 -17.72
C GLY A 554 -30.16 -21.49 -16.41
N ARG A 555 -29.57 -20.64 -15.56
CA ARG A 555 -28.95 -21.02 -14.27
C ARG A 555 -30.03 -21.39 -13.24
N GLY A 556 -29.83 -22.45 -12.45
CA GLY A 556 -30.72 -22.84 -11.36
C GLY A 556 -30.84 -21.76 -10.28
N LYS A 557 -32.05 -21.46 -9.78
CA LYS A 557 -32.30 -20.47 -8.70
C LYS A 557 -31.91 -20.97 -7.30
N GLY A 558 -31.20 -22.10 -7.20
CA GLY A 558 -30.78 -22.72 -5.93
C GLY A 558 -31.92 -23.41 -5.16
N PHE A 559 -33.02 -23.75 -5.83
CA PHE A 559 -34.12 -24.53 -5.27
C PHE A 559 -34.86 -25.35 -6.34
N GLY A 560 -35.60 -26.36 -5.90
CA GLY A 560 -36.38 -27.26 -6.74
C GLY A 560 -37.46 -27.99 -5.96
N TYR A 561 -38.23 -28.82 -6.66
CA TYR A 561 -39.27 -29.67 -6.12
C TYR A 561 -38.96 -31.13 -6.50
N LEU A 562 -39.17 -32.06 -5.58
CA LEU A 562 -39.02 -33.49 -5.85
C LEU A 562 -40.28 -34.22 -5.39
N GLN A 563 -40.91 -34.94 -6.32
CA GLN A 563 -42.14 -35.67 -6.12
C GLN A 563 -41.85 -37.17 -5.96
N PHE A 564 -42.38 -37.77 -4.90
CA PHE A 564 -42.37 -39.21 -4.66
C PHE A 564 -43.68 -39.87 -5.08
N LYS A 565 -43.66 -41.20 -5.19
CA LYS A 565 -44.84 -42.03 -5.42
C LYS A 565 -45.72 -42.22 -4.18
N THR A 566 -45.13 -42.16 -2.98
CA THR A 566 -45.80 -42.40 -1.70
C THR A 566 -45.71 -41.19 -0.76
N LYS A 567 -46.73 -41.02 0.08
CA LYS A 567 -46.79 -39.93 1.09
C LYS A 567 -45.84 -40.19 2.27
N GLU A 568 -45.50 -41.45 2.53
CA GLU A 568 -44.58 -41.87 3.58
C GLU A 568 -43.15 -41.42 3.28
N ALA A 569 -42.69 -41.57 2.02
CA ALA A 569 -41.40 -41.07 1.55
C ALA A 569 -41.20 -39.55 1.80
N VAL A 570 -42.27 -38.75 1.71
CA VAL A 570 -42.22 -37.31 2.06
C VAL A 570 -41.91 -37.10 3.55
N THR A 571 -42.40 -37.96 4.44
CA THR A 571 -42.12 -37.86 5.88
C THR A 571 -40.69 -38.30 6.24
N GLU A 572 -40.13 -39.22 5.47
CA GLU A 572 -38.77 -39.71 5.65
C GLU A 572 -37.73 -38.78 5.00
N ALA A 573 -38.03 -38.21 3.83
CA ALA A 573 -37.19 -37.20 3.18
C ALA A 573 -36.99 -35.95 4.05
N LEU A 574 -37.98 -35.59 4.88
CA LEU A 574 -37.85 -34.49 5.85
C LEU A 574 -36.82 -34.77 6.95
N LYS A 575 -36.43 -36.03 7.18
CA LYS A 575 -35.33 -36.40 8.09
C LYS A 575 -33.95 -36.09 7.47
N LYS A 576 -33.85 -36.04 6.13
CA LYS A 576 -32.62 -35.67 5.37
C LYS A 576 -32.40 -34.15 5.22
N ASP A 577 -32.96 -33.32 6.13
CA ASP A 577 -32.66 -31.88 6.14
C ASP A 577 -31.19 -31.65 6.52
N ARG A 578 -30.48 -30.82 5.72
CA ARG A 578 -29.06 -30.41 5.87
C ARG A 578 -28.00 -31.41 5.43
N GLU A 579 -28.37 -32.47 4.72
CA GLU A 579 -27.40 -33.35 4.07
C GLU A 579 -26.51 -32.56 3.09
N ALA A 580 -25.24 -32.97 2.96
CA ALA A 580 -24.22 -32.18 2.26
C ALA A 580 -24.16 -32.52 0.78
N LEU A 581 -24.73 -31.67 -0.08
CA LEU A 581 -24.66 -31.80 -1.54
C LEU A 581 -23.57 -30.87 -2.09
N ASN A 582 -22.51 -31.44 -2.69
CA ASN A 582 -21.34 -30.72 -3.22
C ASN A 582 -20.79 -29.68 -2.20
N GLY A 583 -20.64 -30.09 -0.94
CA GLY A 583 -20.12 -29.24 0.15
C GLY A 583 -21.10 -28.19 0.70
N ARG A 584 -22.37 -28.15 0.24
CA ARG A 584 -23.39 -27.21 0.74
C ARG A 584 -24.58 -27.97 1.34
N PRO A 585 -25.09 -27.56 2.52
CA PRO A 585 -26.23 -28.24 3.13
C PRO A 585 -27.52 -27.96 2.34
N MET A 586 -28.18 -29.00 1.85
CA MET A 586 -29.49 -28.90 1.22
C MET A 586 -30.59 -28.80 2.28
N PHE A 587 -31.58 -27.92 2.11
CA PHE A 587 -32.71 -27.82 3.03
C PHE A 587 -33.95 -28.49 2.46
N VAL A 588 -34.57 -29.39 3.24
CA VAL A 588 -35.76 -30.16 2.85
C VAL A 588 -36.97 -29.65 3.62
N SER A 589 -38.07 -29.39 2.90
CA SER A 589 -39.33 -28.93 3.48
C SER A 589 -40.52 -29.51 2.72
N ARG A 590 -41.73 -29.47 3.30
CA ARG A 590 -42.95 -29.88 2.59
C ARG A 590 -43.25 -28.88 1.47
N CYS A 591 -43.83 -29.35 0.37
CA CYS A 591 -44.40 -28.46 -0.63
C CYS A 591 -45.61 -27.75 -0.01
N GLU A 592 -45.56 -26.41 0.05
CA GLU A 592 -46.66 -25.57 0.56
C GLU A 592 -46.97 -24.47 -0.45
N ASP A 593 -48.22 -24.46 -0.92
CA ASP A 593 -48.70 -23.47 -1.87
C ASP A 593 -48.71 -22.06 -1.26
N LYS A 594 -48.02 -21.10 -1.89
CA LYS A 594 -47.93 -19.71 -1.41
C LYS A 594 -49.29 -19.02 -1.27
N LYS A 595 -50.31 -19.47 -1.99
CA LYS A 595 -51.68 -18.94 -1.89
C LYS A 595 -52.40 -19.38 -0.59
N LYS A 596 -52.03 -20.52 0.00
CA LYS A 596 -52.57 -21.02 1.28
C LYS A 596 -51.97 -20.30 2.49
N ARG A 597 -50.82 -19.62 2.34
CA ARG A 597 -50.20 -18.75 3.37
C ARG A 597 -50.94 -17.42 3.50
N GLY A 598 -52.15 -17.47 4.07
CA GLY A 598 -52.85 -16.30 4.59
C GLY A 598 -52.04 -15.59 5.68
N ASN A 599 -52.34 -14.32 5.91
CA ASN A 599 -51.55 -13.39 6.76
C ASN A 599 -51.63 -13.67 8.28
N SER A 600 -52.04 -14.87 8.69
CA SER A 600 -52.37 -15.26 10.07
C SER A 600 -51.94 -16.70 10.41
N ALA A 601 -50.74 -17.08 10.00
CA ALA A 601 -49.99 -18.13 10.67
C ALA A 601 -48.74 -17.49 11.27
N GLU A 602 -48.61 -17.55 12.59
CA GLU A 602 -47.33 -17.30 13.25
C GLU A 602 -46.26 -18.17 12.60
N ASN A 603 -45.04 -17.67 12.46
CA ASN A 603 -43.89 -18.55 12.23
C ASN A 603 -43.74 -19.40 13.49
N LYS A 604 -44.47 -20.51 13.56
CA LYS A 604 -44.26 -21.58 14.51
C LYS A 604 -42.90 -22.17 14.17
N LEU A 605 -41.87 -21.61 14.80
CA LEU A 605 -40.50 -22.09 14.72
C LEU A 605 -40.56 -23.59 15.03
N LYS A 606 -39.90 -24.42 14.22
CA LYS A 606 -39.86 -25.89 14.44
C LYS A 606 -39.18 -26.28 15.78
N PHE A 607 -38.66 -25.31 16.52
CA PHE A 607 -37.87 -25.44 17.75
C PHE A 607 -38.32 -24.37 18.74
N SER A 608 -38.33 -24.68 20.03
CA SER A 608 -38.87 -23.77 21.04
C SER A 608 -37.96 -22.55 21.22
N THR A 609 -38.54 -21.42 21.63
CA THR A 609 -37.79 -20.26 22.13
C THR A 609 -37.60 -20.30 23.65
N GLU A 610 -37.90 -21.43 24.27
CA GLU A 610 -37.63 -21.72 25.68
C GLU A 610 -36.19 -22.23 25.86
N VAL A 611 -35.71 -22.24 27.11
CA VAL A 611 -34.37 -22.75 27.43
C VAL A 611 -34.40 -24.27 27.40
N GLU A 612 -34.00 -24.84 26.26
CA GLU A 612 -33.86 -26.29 26.08
C GLU A 612 -32.63 -26.79 26.84
N LYS A 613 -32.83 -27.19 28.11
CA LYS A 613 -31.74 -27.55 29.02
C LYS A 613 -30.87 -28.74 28.57
N ASN A 614 -31.42 -29.60 27.69
CA ASN A 614 -30.72 -30.75 27.11
C ASN A 614 -29.88 -30.37 25.87
N LYS A 615 -30.01 -29.13 25.37
CA LYS A 615 -29.32 -28.62 24.19
C LYS A 615 -28.18 -27.69 24.60
N LEU A 616 -26.98 -28.02 24.18
CA LEU A 616 -25.80 -27.19 24.34
C LEU A 616 -25.55 -26.37 23.09
N PHE A 617 -25.00 -25.17 23.29
CA PHE A 617 -24.49 -24.27 22.27
C PHE A 617 -22.98 -24.15 22.46
N VAL A 618 -22.24 -24.57 21.44
CA VAL A 618 -20.78 -24.56 21.42
C VAL A 618 -20.30 -23.42 20.53
N ARG A 619 -19.37 -22.61 21.03
CA ARG A 619 -18.78 -21.44 20.35
C ARG A 619 -17.26 -21.52 20.38
N GLY A 620 -16.59 -20.98 19.36
CA GLY A 620 -15.12 -20.88 19.31
C GLY A 620 -14.44 -22.04 18.57
N LEU A 621 -15.23 -22.94 17.97
CA LEU A 621 -14.69 -24.09 17.23
C LEU A 621 -13.79 -23.66 16.06
N PRO A 622 -12.65 -24.33 15.84
CA PRO A 622 -11.87 -24.19 14.61
C PRO A 622 -12.75 -24.40 13.36
N PHE A 623 -12.44 -23.67 12.28
CA PHE A 623 -13.24 -23.75 11.05
C PHE A 623 -13.07 -25.08 10.29
N THR A 624 -12.05 -25.86 10.66
CA THR A 624 -11.74 -27.19 10.14
C THR A 624 -12.46 -28.33 10.89
N THR A 625 -13.03 -28.07 12.07
CA THR A 625 -13.61 -29.13 12.93
C THR A 625 -14.80 -29.80 12.25
N THR A 626 -14.77 -31.13 12.21
CA THR A 626 -15.82 -31.97 11.59
C THR A 626 -16.95 -32.34 12.56
N LYS A 627 -18.07 -32.86 12.04
CA LYS A 627 -19.19 -33.34 12.88
C LYS A 627 -18.77 -34.57 13.72
N ASP A 628 -17.90 -35.40 13.18
CA ASP A 628 -17.51 -36.67 13.79
C ASP A 628 -16.57 -36.44 14.98
N GLU A 629 -15.58 -35.54 14.85
CA GLU A 629 -14.75 -35.04 15.96
C GLU A 629 -15.59 -34.54 17.14
N LEU A 630 -16.60 -33.70 16.87
CA LEU A 630 -17.51 -33.20 17.91
C LEU A 630 -18.35 -34.33 18.51
N THR A 631 -18.76 -35.31 17.71
CA THR A 631 -19.56 -36.43 18.20
C THR A 631 -18.72 -37.30 19.14
N GLU A 632 -17.47 -37.58 18.80
CA GLU A 632 -16.53 -38.32 19.67
C GLU A 632 -16.24 -37.57 20.97
N MET A 633 -15.93 -36.27 20.90
CA MET A 633 -15.67 -35.44 22.09
C MET A 633 -16.85 -35.41 23.07
N PHE A 634 -18.08 -35.20 22.57
CA PHE A 634 -19.25 -35.03 23.43
C PHE A 634 -19.88 -36.36 23.87
N LYS A 635 -19.66 -37.47 23.16
CA LYS A 635 -20.17 -38.81 23.53
C LYS A 635 -19.63 -39.33 24.85
N VAL A 636 -18.47 -38.85 25.30
CA VAL A 636 -17.84 -39.22 26.60
C VAL A 636 -18.75 -38.91 27.80
N PHE A 637 -19.64 -37.91 27.68
CA PHE A 637 -20.48 -37.43 28.79
C PHE A 637 -21.93 -37.98 28.76
N GLY A 638 -22.31 -38.68 27.70
CA GLY A 638 -23.65 -39.29 27.57
C GLY A 638 -24.09 -39.52 26.13
N GLU A 639 -25.27 -40.12 25.98
CA GLU A 639 -25.85 -40.43 24.68
C GLU A 639 -26.40 -39.17 23.98
N LEU A 640 -25.95 -38.99 22.73
CA LEU A 640 -26.23 -37.82 21.89
C LEU A 640 -27.43 -38.10 20.98
N THR A 641 -28.37 -37.16 20.94
CA THR A 641 -29.57 -37.20 20.09
C THR A 641 -29.33 -36.53 18.73
N ASP A 642 -28.63 -35.39 18.68
CA ASP A 642 -28.13 -34.77 17.44
C ASP A 642 -26.87 -33.92 17.72
N VAL A 643 -26.02 -33.79 16.69
CA VAL A 643 -24.85 -32.91 16.67
C VAL A 643 -24.89 -32.10 15.38
N ARG A 644 -24.94 -30.77 15.50
CA ARG A 644 -25.21 -29.88 14.36
C ARG A 644 -24.27 -28.67 14.35
N ILE A 645 -23.32 -28.67 13.42
CA ILE A 645 -22.50 -27.50 13.11
C ILE A 645 -23.35 -26.43 12.40
N VAL A 646 -23.16 -25.16 12.77
CA VAL A 646 -23.80 -24.03 12.09
C VAL A 646 -22.88 -23.54 10.96
N THR A 647 -23.31 -23.77 9.72
CA THR A 647 -22.59 -23.34 8.53
C THR A 647 -23.18 -22.06 7.91
N TYR A 648 -22.38 -21.39 7.08
CA TYR A 648 -22.83 -20.37 6.14
C TYR A 648 -23.51 -21.02 4.91
N ARG A 649 -24.19 -20.23 4.07
CA ARG A 649 -24.89 -20.74 2.85
C ARG A 649 -23.96 -21.38 1.83
N ASN A 650 -22.67 -21.06 1.86
CA ASN A 650 -21.60 -21.66 1.05
C ASN A 650 -21.01 -22.94 1.67
N GLY A 651 -21.54 -23.43 2.80
CA GLY A 651 -21.06 -24.65 3.47
C GLY A 651 -20.01 -24.42 4.56
N HIS A 652 -19.34 -23.25 4.57
CA HIS A 652 -18.23 -23.01 5.50
C HIS A 652 -18.71 -22.89 6.97
N SER A 653 -17.95 -23.43 7.92
CA SER A 653 -18.29 -23.43 9.35
C SER A 653 -18.26 -22.03 9.96
N LYS A 654 -19.22 -21.71 10.85
CA LYS A 654 -19.23 -20.45 11.62
C LYS A 654 -18.40 -20.51 12.92
N GLY A 655 -17.76 -21.65 13.21
CA GLY A 655 -17.16 -21.91 14.53
C GLY A 655 -18.19 -22.04 15.65
N LEU A 656 -19.43 -22.42 15.30
CA LEU A 656 -20.56 -22.62 16.22
C LEU A 656 -21.21 -23.99 15.97
N ALA A 657 -21.64 -24.67 17.02
CA ALA A 657 -22.41 -25.91 16.93
C ALA A 657 -23.53 -25.99 17.99
N TYR A 658 -24.50 -26.87 17.77
CA TYR A 658 -25.48 -27.30 18.76
C TYR A 658 -25.30 -28.80 19.00
N VAL A 659 -25.43 -29.22 20.26
CA VAL A 659 -25.28 -30.62 20.70
C VAL A 659 -26.45 -30.97 21.61
N ASP A 660 -27.26 -31.94 21.21
CA ASP A 660 -28.48 -32.33 21.90
C ASP A 660 -28.23 -33.64 22.64
N TYR A 661 -28.32 -33.65 23.97
CA TYR A 661 -28.22 -34.87 24.78
C TYR A 661 -29.60 -35.46 25.06
N GLN A 662 -29.65 -36.79 25.25
CA GLN A 662 -30.86 -37.45 25.73
C GLN A 662 -31.23 -37.03 27.18
N ASN A 663 -30.21 -36.72 28.01
CA ASN A 663 -30.36 -36.43 29.44
C ASN A 663 -29.82 -35.03 29.84
N GLU A 664 -30.60 -34.28 30.64
CA GLU A 664 -30.22 -32.96 31.20
C GLU A 664 -28.90 -33.02 32.00
N LYS A 665 -28.66 -34.13 32.71
CA LYS A 665 -27.46 -34.33 33.53
C LYS A 665 -26.18 -34.42 32.69
N SER A 666 -26.21 -35.15 31.58
CA SER A 666 -25.08 -35.26 30.64
C SER A 666 -24.75 -33.92 30.00
N ALA A 667 -25.77 -33.11 29.66
CA ALA A 667 -25.57 -31.76 29.16
C ALA A 667 -24.88 -30.85 30.20
N ALA A 668 -25.29 -30.92 31.46
CA ALA A 668 -24.67 -30.15 32.55
C ALA A 668 -23.22 -30.58 32.84
N GLU A 669 -22.92 -31.89 32.81
CA GLU A 669 -21.55 -32.39 32.99
C GLU A 669 -20.61 -31.99 31.83
N ALA A 670 -21.12 -32.03 30.59
CA ALA A 670 -20.36 -31.60 29.42
C ALA A 670 -20.03 -30.09 29.48
N VAL A 671 -20.96 -29.24 29.92
CA VAL A 671 -20.69 -27.80 30.18
C VAL A 671 -19.56 -27.64 31.19
N GLN A 672 -19.64 -28.31 32.34
CA GLN A 672 -18.64 -28.16 33.40
C GLN A 672 -17.22 -28.63 33.02
N LYS A 673 -17.09 -29.57 32.09
CA LYS A 673 -15.82 -30.21 31.73
C LYS A 673 -15.23 -29.74 30.39
N LEU A 674 -16.02 -29.16 29.49
CA LEU A 674 -15.57 -28.72 28.15
C LEU A 674 -15.58 -27.19 27.92
N ASP A 675 -16.24 -26.40 28.77
CA ASP A 675 -16.15 -24.93 28.69
C ASP A 675 -14.72 -24.47 29.05
N GLY A 676 -14.05 -23.79 28.13
CA GLY A 676 -12.64 -23.39 28.23
C GLY A 676 -11.62 -24.40 27.66
N PHE A 677 -12.05 -25.52 27.06
CA PHE A 677 -11.13 -26.50 26.47
C PHE A 677 -10.42 -25.95 25.22
N LYS A 678 -9.10 -26.19 25.08
CA LYS A 678 -8.29 -25.71 23.96
C LYS A 678 -8.24 -26.72 22.81
N MET A 679 -8.71 -26.29 21.64
CA MET A 679 -8.59 -27.00 20.36
C MET A 679 -7.88 -26.10 19.34
N ASN A 680 -6.72 -26.53 18.86
CA ASN A 680 -5.94 -25.90 17.77
C ASN A 680 -5.89 -24.35 17.90
N ASP A 681 -5.27 -23.89 18.98
CA ASP A 681 -5.11 -22.48 19.40
C ASP A 681 -6.40 -21.68 19.67
N LYS A 682 -7.55 -22.35 19.82
CA LYS A 682 -8.82 -21.70 20.22
C LYS A 682 -9.44 -22.35 21.43
N GLU A 683 -9.87 -21.52 22.39
CA GLU A 683 -10.69 -21.95 23.52
C GLU A 683 -12.15 -22.08 23.06
N ILE A 684 -12.73 -23.26 23.27
CA ILE A 684 -14.15 -23.50 23.01
C ILE A 684 -14.95 -23.09 24.24
N SER A 685 -16.14 -22.53 24.04
CA SER A 685 -17.10 -22.27 25.11
C SER A 685 -18.36 -23.08 24.88
N VAL A 686 -18.87 -23.71 25.94
CA VAL A 686 -19.99 -24.65 25.93
C VAL A 686 -21.03 -24.16 26.94
N ALA A 687 -22.17 -23.70 26.46
CA ALA A 687 -23.25 -23.17 27.31
C ALA A 687 -24.59 -23.84 27.02
N ILE A 688 -25.51 -23.82 27.98
CA ILE A 688 -26.90 -24.27 27.75
C ILE A 688 -27.57 -23.30 26.76
N SER A 689 -28.29 -23.84 25.77
CA SER A 689 -28.86 -23.06 24.66
C SER A 689 -30.01 -22.15 25.12
N ALA A 690 -29.70 -20.85 25.28
CA ALA A 690 -30.66 -19.78 25.50
C ALA A 690 -30.75 -18.85 24.26
N PRO A 691 -31.57 -19.16 23.24
CA PRO A 691 -31.68 -18.35 22.04
C PRO A 691 -32.30 -16.97 22.34
N PRO A 692 -31.63 -15.85 21.98
CA PRO A 692 -32.11 -14.52 22.34
C PRO A 692 -33.40 -14.14 21.58
N LYS A 693 -34.37 -13.56 22.31
CA LYS A 693 -35.61 -13.03 21.71
C LYS A 693 -35.28 -11.88 20.75
N ARG A 694 -35.74 -12.01 19.50
CA ARG A 694 -35.39 -11.11 18.39
C ARG A 694 -36.17 -9.80 18.49
N GLN A 695 -35.49 -8.70 18.82
CA GLN A 695 -36.10 -7.35 18.79
C GLN A 695 -36.60 -6.98 17.38
N THR A 696 -37.79 -6.39 17.33
CA THR A 696 -38.43 -5.92 16.10
C THR A 696 -38.15 -4.44 15.85
N GLY A 697 -37.12 -4.16 15.06
CA GLY A 697 -37.01 -2.94 14.24
C GLY A 697 -36.67 -1.62 14.97
N GLY A 698 -35.48 -1.09 14.67
CA GLY A 698 -35.10 0.28 14.99
C GLY A 698 -33.81 0.64 14.25
N ARG A 699 -33.87 1.60 13.33
CA ARG A 699 -32.70 2.16 12.63
C ARG A 699 -32.61 3.62 13.09
N GLY A 700 -31.61 3.95 13.91
CA GLY A 700 -31.48 5.27 14.52
C GLY A 700 -30.07 5.56 15.02
N ASP A 701 -29.55 6.69 14.55
CA ASP A 701 -28.58 7.62 15.15
C ASP A 701 -27.53 7.09 16.15
N SER A 702 -26.28 7.04 15.68
CA SER A 702 -25.10 7.24 16.52
C SER A 702 -24.68 8.73 16.47
N LYS A 703 -25.06 9.49 17.49
CA LYS A 703 -24.59 10.86 17.75
C LYS A 703 -23.09 10.90 18.14
N PRO A 704 -22.41 12.06 18.06
CA PRO A 704 -20.95 12.15 18.12
C PRO A 704 -20.40 11.97 19.54
N PHE A 705 -19.13 11.57 19.62
CA PHE A 705 -18.41 11.50 20.89
C PHE A 705 -17.87 12.88 21.29
N LEU A 706 -18.12 13.25 22.55
CA LEU A 706 -17.72 14.51 23.17
C LEU A 706 -16.40 14.29 23.93
N GLY A 707 -15.46 15.25 23.93
CA GLY A 707 -14.19 15.03 24.65
C GLY A 707 -13.13 16.12 24.58
N GLY A 708 -13.52 17.40 24.54
CA GLY A 708 -12.56 18.51 24.68
C GLY A 708 -12.20 18.75 26.15
N GLY A 709 -10.91 18.74 26.48
CA GLY A 709 -10.37 19.17 27.78
C GLY A 709 -9.14 20.05 27.56
N ARG A 710 -9.04 21.17 28.28
CA ARG A 710 -8.03 22.22 28.04
C ARG A 710 -7.14 22.42 29.27
N VAL A 711 -5.83 22.25 29.06
CA VAL A 711 -4.67 22.91 29.69
C VAL A 711 -4.60 23.01 31.22
N ASP A 712 -3.46 22.60 31.78
CA ASP A 712 -2.74 23.46 32.73
C ASP A 712 -1.22 23.41 32.50
N THR A 713 -0.55 24.52 32.84
CA THR A 713 0.85 24.83 32.45
C THR A 713 1.88 24.48 33.52
N ALA A 714 3.09 24.10 33.11
CA ALA A 714 4.29 24.21 33.95
C ALA A 714 5.53 24.61 33.13
N THR A 715 6.23 25.65 33.59
CA THR A 715 7.41 26.25 32.95
C THR A 715 8.72 25.53 33.31
N GLY A 716 9.65 25.37 32.36
CA GLY A 716 11.01 24.91 32.63
C GLY A 716 12.04 25.56 31.69
N ARG A 717 12.87 26.47 32.22
CA ARG A 717 13.97 27.12 31.49
C ARG A 717 15.22 26.23 31.48
N GLY A 718 15.93 26.15 30.35
CA GLY A 718 17.26 25.52 30.29
C GLY A 718 18.03 25.92 29.03
N ARG A 719 18.98 26.86 29.16
CA ARG A 719 19.94 27.18 28.08
C ARG A 719 21.02 26.09 28.02
N GLY A 720 21.02 25.27 26.97
CA GLY A 720 22.11 24.33 26.67
C GLY A 720 23.17 24.97 25.78
N ARG A 721 24.24 25.52 26.37
CA ARG A 721 25.43 25.99 25.64
C ARG A 721 26.42 24.83 25.54
N THR A 722 26.33 24.01 24.50
CA THR A 722 27.28 22.92 24.24
C THR A 722 28.53 23.46 23.54
N GLN A 723 29.47 24.01 24.32
CA GLN A 723 30.86 24.07 23.83
C GLN A 723 31.51 22.71 24.04
N VAL A 724 31.64 21.97 22.95
CA VAL A 724 32.57 20.84 22.84
C VAL A 724 33.67 21.30 21.90
N SER A 725 34.87 21.54 22.43
CA SER A 725 35.99 22.03 21.62
C SER A 725 36.37 20.99 20.56
N LEU A 726 36.28 21.34 19.28
CA LEU A 726 36.56 20.44 18.15
C LEU A 726 38.07 20.21 17.89
N LEU A 727 38.93 20.60 18.84
CA LEU A 727 40.39 20.54 18.71
C LEU A 727 40.94 19.16 19.10
N PRO A 728 41.71 18.49 18.23
CA PRO A 728 42.51 17.33 18.61
C PRO A 728 43.45 17.64 19.77
N ARG A 729 43.65 16.65 20.65
CA ARG A 729 44.52 16.77 21.85
C ARG A 729 45.97 17.17 21.56
N ALA A 730 46.42 17.02 20.32
CA ALA A 730 47.74 17.45 19.85
C ALA A 730 47.89 18.98 19.74
N LEU A 731 46.79 19.75 19.75
CA LEU A 731 46.77 21.20 19.51
C LEU A 731 46.43 22.04 20.75
N GLN A 732 46.24 21.44 21.93
CA GLN A 732 45.93 22.16 23.17
C GLN A 732 47.19 22.36 24.02
N ARG A 733 47.62 23.61 24.20
CA ARG A 733 48.68 23.99 25.16
C ARG A 733 48.07 24.47 26.48
N ALA A 734 48.63 24.02 27.61
CA ALA A 734 48.19 24.45 28.93
C ALA A 734 48.51 25.94 29.17
N LYS A 735 47.52 26.68 29.69
CA LYS A 735 47.67 28.10 30.06
C LYS A 735 48.42 28.21 31.38
N ILE A 736 49.54 28.92 31.38
CA ILE A 736 50.29 29.26 32.61
C ILE A 736 49.69 30.55 33.15
N GLU A 737 49.13 30.52 34.36
CA GLU A 737 48.66 31.72 35.05
C GLU A 737 49.79 32.36 35.86
N THR A 738 50.19 33.57 35.48
CA THR A 738 51.12 34.39 36.26
C THR A 738 50.36 35.16 37.32
N THR A 739 50.43 34.70 38.58
CA THR A 739 49.86 35.41 39.73
C THR A 739 50.77 36.56 40.17
N THR A 740 50.34 37.80 39.95
CA THR A 740 50.88 38.97 40.62
C THR A 740 50.45 39.02 42.09
N THR A 741 51.37 39.42 42.97
CA THR A 741 51.18 39.56 44.42
C THR A 741 50.45 40.85 44.79
N GLU A 742 49.49 40.79 45.71
CA GLU A 742 49.18 41.87 46.66
C GLU A 742 48.38 41.34 47.86
N ASP A 743 48.67 41.85 49.06
CA ASP A 743 48.09 41.43 50.36
C ASP A 743 46.79 42.20 50.71
N ASP A 744 45.84 41.62 51.46
CA ASP A 744 45.68 41.88 52.91
C ASP A 744 44.44 41.20 53.61
N LYS A 745 44.67 40.71 54.84
CA LYS A 745 43.76 40.45 56.02
C LYS A 745 42.36 39.75 55.97
N MET A 746 42.36 38.55 56.59
CA MET A 746 41.58 38.10 57.78
C MET A 746 40.03 38.16 57.89
N ASN A 747 39.38 36.98 57.83
CA ASN A 747 38.60 36.28 58.90
C ASN A 747 37.80 35.11 58.24
N GLY A 748 37.54 33.94 58.83
CA GLY A 748 37.89 33.40 60.15
C GLY A 748 36.79 32.48 60.71
N SER A 749 36.79 31.17 60.40
CA SER A 749 36.21 30.10 61.26
C SER A 749 36.57 28.68 60.77
N GLN A 750 36.69 27.75 61.73
CA GLN A 750 36.95 26.30 61.56
C GLN A 750 35.62 25.56 61.24
N ASN A 751 35.53 24.27 60.88
CA ASN A 751 36.29 23.08 61.29
C ASN A 751 36.00 21.89 60.32
N GLY A 752 36.91 20.91 60.16
CA GLY A 752 36.62 19.72 59.33
C GLY A 752 37.83 18.82 58.98
N THR A 753 38.09 17.81 59.79
CA THR A 753 39.25 16.90 59.77
C THR A 753 39.49 16.05 58.51
N SER A 754 40.68 16.24 57.91
CA SER A 754 41.68 15.23 57.50
C SER A 754 41.27 13.87 56.87
N ALA A 755 41.70 13.67 55.62
CA ALA A 755 42.28 12.40 55.14
C ALA A 755 43.22 12.65 53.93
N SER A 756 44.54 12.52 54.12
CA SER A 756 45.52 12.71 53.04
C SER A 756 45.81 11.40 52.30
N GLY A 757 45.25 11.24 51.11
CA GLY A 757 45.65 10.18 50.17
C GLY A 757 46.51 10.75 49.04
N SER A 758 47.76 10.31 48.92
CA SER A 758 48.62 10.70 47.81
C SER A 758 48.11 10.11 46.49
N GLN A 759 47.94 10.96 45.47
CA GLN A 759 47.63 10.49 44.11
C GLN A 759 48.84 9.72 43.58
N LYS A 760 48.63 8.42 43.30
CA LYS A 760 49.62 7.59 42.59
C LYS A 760 49.62 7.92 41.10
N SER A 761 50.78 7.79 40.48
CA SER A 761 50.99 8.09 39.06
C SER A 761 50.52 6.95 38.16
N ASN A 762 50.38 7.23 36.86
CA ASN A 762 50.09 6.21 35.86
C ASN A 762 51.22 5.15 35.71
N ALA A 763 52.41 5.41 36.25
CA ALA A 763 53.48 4.40 36.32
C ALA A 763 53.19 3.33 37.40
N ASP A 764 52.67 3.75 38.57
CA ASP A 764 52.34 2.84 39.68
C ASP A 764 51.23 1.85 39.31
N PHE A 765 50.25 2.28 38.51
CA PHE A 765 49.20 1.41 37.97
C PHE A 765 49.75 0.38 36.96
N ARG A 766 50.86 0.70 36.28
CA ARG A 766 51.45 -0.15 35.24
C ARG A 766 52.26 -1.32 35.83
N GLU A 767 52.91 -1.12 36.97
CA GLU A 767 53.51 -2.23 37.74
C GLU A 767 52.46 -3.14 38.40
N MET A 768 51.32 -2.58 38.81
CA MET A 768 50.27 -3.34 39.50
C MET A 768 49.58 -4.37 38.59
N LEU A 769 49.52 -4.12 37.28
CA LEU A 769 48.95 -5.01 36.27
C LEU A 769 49.93 -6.08 35.73
N LEU A 770 51.20 -6.06 36.16
CA LEU A 770 52.24 -7.02 35.74
C LEU A 770 52.63 -8.02 36.84
N LYS A 771 51.80 -8.18 37.88
CA LYS A 771 51.98 -9.20 38.93
C LYS A 771 50.79 -10.15 39.04
N LYS A 772 51.00 -11.34 38.47
CA LYS A 772 50.12 -12.51 38.32
C LYS A 772 49.05 -12.40 37.24
#